data_AF-A0AAD5VXE1-F1
#
_entry.id   AF-A0AAD5VXE1-F1
#
_cell.length_a   1.000
_cell.length_b   1.000
_cell.length_c   1.000
_cell.angle_alpha   90.00
_cell.angle_beta   90.00
_cell.angle_gamma   90.00
#
_symmetry.space_group_name_H-M   'P 1'
#
loop_
_entity.id
_entity.type
_entity.pdbx_description
1 polymer ?
#
loop_
_entity_poly.entity_id
_entity_poly.type
_entity_poly.pdbx_seq_one_letter_code
_entity_poly.pdbx_strand_id
1 'polypeptide(L)'
;MSFSNVEEYMKQRDALIKEDRSLRREYMTVHLRSPLEVKADEMVRKLRAKEAETVWKEEHPDILHPFPGMEFLTGKRLIEKTKIFEVLSKVMPKGALLHAHFDATVNASFLLKLSLDQPALHVRVPEPLNAQNIASILPDFEPLPAQSYNFQGPSLTSSDYVPNTWVNIATAREKFDLVLGGPEGFDKWVIDSMMIRPAEAYGTHNTVYKIWRKFTSTFLVSRGLIRFMPVFRQYVKQFLMSSIEDGILYVEPRVNFLYKKMYGADGTETVTHREMLQVFEKVVQEVKDTLKEQGQENKFIGARIIYSTIKFLTPDELDWYIEDCIALKKEFPHLIAGFDLVGDENELRPIIDYVEPLLRFRKRQAEEGVDIPFILHAGETLGDGNTADDNMYDAILLGTKRIGHGFSIVKHPKLMEACRERGIAIEVCPISNEILRLTSSMPMHPLPIMLNNGVPVVLSSDDPSVFGNMGLTYDYFQVLVASEVTGLSTLGALARDSIEFSSMDTEQKEKARAAWEGVWKEFLEYVVEIESASTSAVDLASCHLPPPSLVRPSSPGPLADADSNRKRSRSPSDSDTKQYKRANTGVGPSDASHSNGAGSSAERNNMTSDATKSSSAADDNAASTPGSNRSDRQKDDGVKSSGDSGDAKASTSGEASSSTAASTVPPSANIHMRCLIVTQDASIIIGKGGSHVNEIREKSGARVMVSESIPGNPERILNVSGPLDAVSKAFGLIVRRINDEPFDVPSVPGSRAVTIKFMIPNSRMGSVIGKGGSKIKEIQDASGARLNASEGMLPGSTERVLSVAGVADAIHIATYYIGTILIEAQERMPSSSFSTYRPSSNSRRPTHNSGGSGGGGGSSYIPGYSHQIHGPPHHNPPQQLQTQQIYIPNDLVGCIIGKGGSKINEIRHMSASQIKIMEPGATGVGPNGAPGGSEGERLVVITGQPANIQMAVQLLYHRLEQEKQKQLRAQQQSSTSPSS
;
A
#
# COMPACT_ATOMS: atom_id res chain seq x y z
N MET A 1 29.24 -39.58 22.45
CA MET A 1 30.42 -40.16 21.77
C MET A 1 31.63 -39.95 22.68
N SER A 2 32.60 -40.86 22.69
CA SER A 2 33.85 -40.70 23.46
C SER A 2 35.00 -40.68 22.48
N PHE A 3 35.72 -39.56 22.40
CA PHE A 3 36.83 -39.37 21.46
C PHE A 3 38.15 -39.77 22.13
N SER A 4 38.99 -40.52 21.43
CA SER A 4 40.26 -41.01 21.97
C SER A 4 41.39 -39.97 21.85
N ASN A 5 41.30 -39.07 20.87
CA ASN A 5 42.31 -38.06 20.58
C ASN A 5 41.70 -36.86 19.79
N VAL A 6 42.49 -35.79 19.63
CA VAL A 6 42.03 -34.54 18.99
C VAL A 6 41.87 -34.68 17.47
N GLU A 7 42.67 -35.49 16.78
CA GLU A 7 42.57 -35.68 15.33
C GLU A 7 41.26 -36.39 14.96
N GLU A 8 40.90 -37.44 15.72
CA GLU A 8 39.62 -38.14 15.61
C GLU A 8 38.43 -37.18 15.83
N TYR A 9 38.50 -36.33 16.84
CA TYR A 9 37.48 -35.31 17.10
C TYR A 9 37.36 -34.29 15.96
N MET A 10 38.48 -33.72 15.49
CA MET A 10 38.46 -32.76 14.38
C MET A 10 37.92 -33.40 13.09
N LYS A 11 38.31 -34.64 12.79
CA LYS A 11 37.81 -35.37 11.62
C LYS A 11 36.29 -35.61 11.68
N GLN A 12 35.74 -35.97 12.84
CA GLN A 12 34.29 -36.13 12.99
C GLN A 12 33.55 -34.78 13.01
N ARG A 13 34.13 -33.74 13.61
CA ARG A 13 33.61 -32.36 13.57
C ARG A 13 33.52 -31.84 12.15
N ASP A 14 34.56 -32.00 11.35
CA ASP A 14 34.61 -31.49 9.98
C ASP A 14 33.74 -32.33 9.03
N ALA A 15 33.56 -33.63 9.31
CA ALA A 15 32.55 -34.46 8.66
C ALA A 15 31.13 -33.96 8.95
N LEU A 16 30.80 -33.68 10.23
CA LEU A 16 29.49 -33.15 10.63
C LEU A 16 29.21 -31.77 10.03
N ILE A 17 30.20 -30.87 10.01
CA ILE A 17 30.10 -29.55 9.34
C ILE A 17 29.87 -29.70 7.84
N LYS A 18 30.44 -30.73 7.20
CA LYS A 18 30.21 -31.02 5.78
C LYS A 18 28.84 -31.64 5.52
N GLU A 19 28.36 -32.50 6.42
CA GLU A 19 27.04 -33.12 6.35
C GLU A 19 25.92 -32.08 6.50
N ASP A 20 25.96 -31.24 7.54
CA ASP A 20 25.07 -30.08 7.74
C ASP A 20 25.05 -29.16 6.51
N ARG A 21 26.22 -28.72 6.04
CA ARG A 21 26.34 -27.86 4.86
C ARG A 21 25.96 -28.54 3.54
N SER A 22 25.84 -29.87 3.50
CA SER A 22 25.40 -30.58 2.29
C SER A 22 23.91 -30.42 2.00
N LEU A 23 23.13 -30.00 3.00
CA LEU A 23 21.71 -29.67 2.87
C LEU A 23 21.48 -28.29 2.22
N ARG A 24 22.52 -27.45 2.09
CA ARG A 24 22.37 -26.08 1.58
C ARG A 24 21.94 -26.04 0.11
N ARG A 25 21.09 -25.06 -0.24
CA ARG A 25 20.57 -24.88 -1.61
C ARG A 25 21.67 -24.84 -2.67
N GLU A 26 22.74 -24.09 -2.46
CA GLU A 26 23.88 -24.04 -3.38
C GLU A 26 24.76 -25.30 -3.37
N TYR A 27 24.61 -26.19 -2.39
CA TYR A 27 25.41 -27.42 -2.34
C TYR A 27 25.00 -28.41 -3.44
N MET A 28 23.75 -28.37 -3.91
CA MET A 28 23.32 -29.15 -5.07
C MET A 28 24.10 -28.81 -6.34
N THR A 29 24.57 -27.58 -6.51
CA THR A 29 25.41 -27.13 -7.64
C THR A 29 26.91 -27.06 -7.31
N VAL A 30 27.34 -27.48 -6.10
CA VAL A 30 28.74 -27.38 -5.63
C VAL A 30 29.76 -28.06 -6.55
N HIS A 31 29.31 -29.08 -7.27
CA HIS A 31 30.09 -29.91 -8.18
C HIS A 31 30.27 -29.29 -9.59
N LEU A 32 29.52 -28.22 -9.91
CA LEU A 32 29.62 -27.46 -11.16
C LEU A 32 30.57 -26.26 -11.04
N ARG A 33 31.02 -25.92 -9.82
CA ARG A 33 31.85 -24.74 -9.57
C ARG A 33 33.23 -24.88 -10.20
N SER A 34 33.60 -23.90 -11.01
CA SER A 34 34.93 -23.86 -11.64
C SER A 34 36.02 -23.54 -10.59
N PRO A 35 37.30 -23.89 -10.84
CA PRO A 35 38.41 -23.46 -9.99
C PRO A 35 38.53 -21.92 -9.88
N LEU A 36 38.09 -21.20 -10.92
CA LEU A 36 37.97 -19.76 -10.94
C LEU A 36 36.89 -19.26 -9.95
N GLU A 37 35.72 -19.89 -9.92
CA GLU A 37 34.63 -19.53 -8.99
C GLU A 37 35.06 -19.75 -7.53
N VAL A 38 35.78 -20.84 -7.24
CA VAL A 38 36.34 -21.09 -5.90
C VAL A 38 37.34 -20.00 -5.50
N LYS A 39 38.28 -19.64 -6.39
CA LYS A 39 39.25 -18.57 -6.13
C LYS A 39 38.56 -17.21 -5.92
N ALA A 40 37.52 -16.91 -6.67
CA ALA A 40 36.75 -15.67 -6.51
C ALA A 40 35.95 -15.62 -5.20
N ASP A 41 35.38 -16.74 -4.76
CA ASP A 41 34.69 -16.88 -3.45
C ASP A 41 35.68 -16.63 -2.29
N GLU A 42 36.89 -17.22 -2.36
CA GLU A 42 38.00 -16.93 -1.44
C GLU A 42 38.39 -15.44 -1.45
N MET A 43 38.44 -14.81 -2.63
CA MET A 43 38.80 -13.40 -2.77
C MET A 43 37.77 -12.46 -2.11
N VAL A 44 36.47 -12.72 -2.28
CA VAL A 44 35.43 -11.93 -1.63
C VAL A 44 35.42 -12.14 -0.12
N ARG A 45 35.77 -13.33 0.38
CA ARG A 45 35.97 -13.58 1.82
C ARG A 45 37.14 -12.77 2.40
N LYS A 46 38.27 -12.68 1.69
CA LYS A 46 39.37 -11.78 2.08
C LYS A 46 38.92 -10.31 2.15
N LEU A 47 38.15 -9.85 1.16
CA LEU A 47 37.61 -8.49 1.14
C LEU A 47 36.66 -8.24 2.32
N ARG A 48 35.75 -9.19 2.63
CA ARG A 48 34.83 -9.08 3.78
C ARG A 48 35.59 -9.01 5.10
N ALA A 49 36.60 -9.85 5.28
CA ALA A 49 37.46 -9.83 6.46
C ALA A 49 38.26 -8.51 6.59
N LYS A 50 38.71 -7.92 5.48
CA LYS A 50 39.37 -6.61 5.49
C LYS A 50 38.39 -5.48 5.86
N GLU A 51 37.22 -5.43 5.24
CA GLU A 51 36.21 -4.40 5.49
C GLU A 51 35.63 -4.48 6.91
N ALA A 52 35.57 -5.68 7.50
CA ALA A 52 35.22 -5.86 8.90
C ALA A 52 36.14 -5.05 9.84
N GLU A 53 37.42 -4.89 9.49
CA GLU A 53 38.36 -4.01 10.21
C GLU A 53 38.29 -2.55 9.70
N THR A 54 38.31 -2.32 8.38
CA THR A 54 38.53 -0.99 7.78
C THR A 54 37.26 -0.22 7.37
N VAL A 55 36.08 -0.69 7.73
CA VAL A 55 34.79 0.00 7.51
C VAL A 55 33.88 -0.18 8.71
N TRP A 56 33.69 -1.43 9.15
CA TRP A 56 32.68 -1.79 10.14
C TRP A 56 33.14 -1.70 11.60
N LYS A 57 34.44 -1.53 11.87
CA LYS A 57 34.98 -1.20 13.21
C LYS A 57 35.43 0.25 13.38
N GLU A 58 35.39 1.06 12.32
CA GLU A 58 35.69 2.50 12.42
C GLU A 58 34.57 3.22 13.18
N GLU A 59 34.91 4.31 13.89
CA GLU A 59 33.91 5.16 14.55
C GLU A 59 33.23 6.08 13.52
N HIS A 60 31.90 5.93 13.36
CA HIS A 60 31.10 6.76 12.46
C HIS A 60 30.20 7.71 13.28
N PRO A 61 30.37 9.05 13.19
CA PRO A 61 29.71 10.01 14.09
C PRO A 61 28.17 9.91 14.19
N ASP A 62 27.53 9.46 13.12
CA ASP A 62 26.06 9.39 13.00
C ASP A 62 25.51 7.96 13.05
N ILE A 63 26.35 6.94 13.30
CA ILE A 63 25.95 5.52 13.32
C ILE A 63 26.50 4.86 14.58
N LEU A 64 25.61 4.66 15.55
CA LEU A 64 25.91 3.97 16.81
C LEU A 64 25.97 2.45 16.55
N HIS A 65 27.14 1.84 16.74
CA HIS A 65 27.42 0.41 16.49
C HIS A 65 27.20 -0.04 15.03
N PRO A 66 28.04 0.38 14.08
CA PRO A 66 28.05 -0.18 12.72
C PRO A 66 28.32 -1.70 12.73
N PHE A 67 27.66 -2.45 11.85
CA PHE A 67 28.00 -3.84 11.56
C PHE A 67 27.57 -4.26 10.14
N PRO A 68 28.22 -5.25 9.51
CA PRO A 68 27.80 -5.74 8.20
C PRO A 68 26.43 -6.41 8.31
N GLY A 69 25.47 -5.98 7.49
CA GLY A 69 24.11 -6.50 7.53
C GLY A 69 23.12 -5.67 8.36
N MET A 70 23.51 -4.49 8.84
CA MET A 70 22.65 -3.60 9.65
C MET A 70 21.50 -2.94 8.87
N GLU A 71 20.65 -2.22 9.61
CA GLU A 71 19.50 -1.43 9.14
C GLU A 71 19.84 -0.62 7.87
N PHE A 72 19.17 -0.93 6.75
CA PHE A 72 19.59 -0.49 5.43
C PHE A 72 19.62 1.03 5.27
N LEU A 73 18.56 1.74 5.65
CA LEU A 73 18.48 3.19 5.42
C LEU A 73 19.51 3.98 6.26
N THR A 74 20.05 3.37 7.32
CA THR A 74 21.14 3.90 8.16
C THR A 74 22.50 3.49 7.60
N GLY A 75 22.67 2.21 7.29
CA GLY A 75 23.91 1.61 6.81
C GLY A 75 24.28 1.93 5.37
N LYS A 76 23.32 2.35 4.52
CA LYS A 76 23.52 2.55 3.07
C LYS A 76 24.78 3.36 2.71
N ARG A 77 25.02 4.48 3.41
CA ARG A 77 26.21 5.34 3.18
C ARG A 77 27.56 4.69 3.53
N LEU A 78 27.55 3.55 4.23
CA LEU A 78 28.71 2.70 4.49
C LEU A 78 28.80 1.59 3.45
N ILE A 79 27.66 0.97 3.10
CA ILE A 79 27.54 -0.01 2.01
C ILE A 79 28.15 0.58 0.71
N GLU A 80 27.73 1.78 0.31
CA GLU A 80 28.23 2.50 -0.87
C GLU A 80 29.74 2.80 -0.87
N LYS A 81 30.42 2.71 0.28
CA LYS A 81 31.88 2.88 0.42
C LYS A 81 32.65 1.56 0.35
N THR A 82 31.99 0.41 0.47
CA THR A 82 32.67 -0.90 0.47
C THR A 82 33.18 -1.26 -0.92
N LYS A 83 34.34 -1.93 -0.95
CA LYS A 83 34.87 -2.53 -2.18
C LYS A 83 34.01 -3.71 -2.63
N ILE A 84 33.39 -4.43 -1.69
CA ILE A 84 32.38 -5.46 -2.01
C ILE A 84 31.21 -4.84 -2.79
N PHE A 85 30.61 -3.72 -2.34
CA PHE A 85 29.53 -3.09 -3.08
C PHE A 85 29.98 -2.59 -4.47
N GLU A 86 31.17 -1.99 -4.58
CA GLU A 86 31.75 -1.60 -5.88
C GLU A 86 31.89 -2.80 -6.83
N VAL A 87 32.28 -3.96 -6.31
CA VAL A 87 32.42 -5.22 -7.06
C VAL A 87 31.06 -5.74 -7.55
N LEU A 88 30.07 -5.82 -6.66
CA LEU A 88 28.72 -6.30 -7.00
C LEU A 88 27.98 -5.33 -7.95
N SER A 89 28.26 -4.02 -7.85
CA SER A 89 27.68 -2.97 -8.70
C SER A 89 28.14 -3.02 -10.15
N LYS A 90 29.38 -3.47 -10.41
CA LYS A 90 30.06 -3.20 -11.68
C LYS A 90 29.69 -4.12 -12.83
N VAL A 91 29.82 -5.43 -12.63
CA VAL A 91 29.63 -6.43 -13.70
C VAL A 91 28.99 -7.73 -13.21
N MET A 92 28.57 -7.84 -11.94
CA MET A 92 27.93 -9.06 -11.43
C MET A 92 26.56 -9.26 -12.09
N PRO A 93 26.34 -10.35 -12.86
CA PRO A 93 25.03 -10.64 -13.44
C PRO A 93 24.14 -11.29 -12.38
N LYS A 94 22.95 -10.72 -12.15
CA LYS A 94 22.10 -11.04 -11.00
C LYS A 94 20.96 -12.02 -11.29
N GLY A 95 20.93 -12.55 -12.52
CA GLY A 95 19.84 -13.37 -13.01
C GLY A 95 18.63 -12.49 -13.35
N ALA A 96 17.47 -12.83 -12.80
CA ALA A 96 16.20 -12.19 -13.05
C ALA A 96 15.59 -11.53 -11.80
N LEU A 97 14.94 -10.38 -11.99
CA LEU A 97 14.09 -9.75 -10.97
C LEU A 97 12.69 -10.37 -11.07
N LEU A 98 12.42 -11.37 -10.23
CA LEU A 98 11.14 -12.09 -10.24
C LEU A 98 10.07 -11.48 -9.34
N HIS A 99 10.46 -10.63 -8.39
CA HIS A 99 9.55 -10.00 -7.43
C HIS A 99 9.88 -8.51 -7.25
N ALA A 100 8.97 -7.67 -7.77
CA ALA A 100 8.96 -6.22 -7.56
C ALA A 100 7.59 -5.68 -7.95
N HIS A 101 7.09 -4.64 -7.28
CA HIS A 101 5.88 -3.95 -7.72
C HIS A 101 6.22 -2.84 -8.70
N PHE A 102 5.64 -2.90 -9.90
CA PHE A 102 5.95 -2.01 -11.02
C PHE A 102 5.88 -0.52 -10.63
N ASP A 103 4.88 -0.14 -9.82
CA ASP A 103 4.64 1.25 -9.40
C ASP A 103 5.74 1.83 -8.45
N ALA A 104 6.76 1.04 -8.13
CA ALA A 104 7.93 1.43 -7.31
C ALA A 104 9.29 1.03 -7.91
N THR A 105 9.38 0.59 -9.17
CA THR A 105 10.65 0.19 -9.80
C THR A 105 11.47 1.32 -10.45
N VAL A 106 10.99 2.57 -10.47
CA VAL A 106 11.75 3.73 -11.00
C VAL A 106 11.93 4.80 -9.93
N ASN A 107 13.16 5.28 -9.80
CA ASN A 107 13.59 6.28 -8.82
C ASN A 107 12.66 7.51 -8.76
N ALA A 108 12.22 7.87 -7.56
CA ALA A 108 11.30 8.96 -7.25
C ALA A 108 11.67 10.30 -7.91
N SER A 109 12.96 10.67 -7.92
CA SER A 109 13.46 11.91 -8.54
C SER A 109 13.33 11.90 -10.06
N PHE A 110 13.49 10.73 -10.69
CA PHE A 110 13.31 10.56 -12.15
C PHE A 110 11.82 10.59 -12.52
N LEU A 111 10.95 9.94 -11.73
CA LEU A 111 9.49 10.02 -11.91
C LEU A 111 9.00 11.48 -11.80
N LEU A 112 9.48 12.23 -10.80
CA LEU A 112 9.16 13.65 -10.66
C LEU A 112 9.65 14.45 -11.87
N LYS A 113 10.89 14.23 -12.34
CA LYS A 113 11.43 14.91 -13.52
C LYS A 113 10.56 14.65 -14.76
N LEU A 114 10.23 13.39 -15.07
CA LEU A 114 9.32 13.03 -16.17
C LEU A 114 7.96 13.73 -16.06
N SER A 115 7.49 13.96 -14.83
CA SER A 115 6.19 14.55 -14.53
C SER A 115 6.17 16.07 -14.69
N LEU A 116 7.28 16.75 -14.34
CA LEU A 116 7.45 18.20 -14.51
C LEU A 116 7.43 18.62 -15.98
N ASP A 117 7.90 17.75 -16.88
CA ASP A 117 7.85 17.96 -18.34
C ASP A 117 6.42 17.87 -18.93
N GLN A 118 5.39 17.50 -18.14
CA GLN A 118 4.02 17.30 -18.63
C GLN A 118 3.10 18.50 -18.32
N PRO A 119 2.53 19.19 -19.33
CA PRO A 119 1.56 20.27 -19.09
C PRO A 119 0.24 19.75 -18.47
N ALA A 120 -0.06 18.46 -18.63
CA ALA A 120 -1.27 17.83 -18.13
C ALA A 120 -1.27 17.53 -16.63
N LEU A 121 -0.09 17.36 -16.02
CA LEU A 121 -0.02 16.94 -14.61
C LEU A 121 -0.23 18.12 -13.67
N HIS A 122 -1.16 17.93 -12.73
CA HIS A 122 -1.49 18.88 -11.70
C HIS A 122 -1.31 18.26 -10.33
N VAL A 123 -1.09 19.13 -9.33
CA VAL A 123 -0.95 18.80 -7.92
C VAL A 123 -1.95 19.60 -7.10
N ARG A 124 -2.43 19.03 -5.99
CA ARG A 124 -3.25 19.72 -5.00
C ARG A 124 -2.88 19.30 -3.58
N VAL A 125 -3.29 20.12 -2.61
CA VAL A 125 -3.13 19.85 -1.17
C VAL A 125 -4.41 20.25 -0.41
N PRO A 126 -4.70 19.63 0.75
CA PRO A 126 -5.92 19.92 1.51
C PRO A 126 -5.93 21.29 2.20
N GLU A 127 -4.77 21.92 2.39
CA GLU A 127 -4.61 23.28 2.94
C GLU A 127 -3.26 23.88 2.49
N PRO A 128 -3.05 25.21 2.57
CA PRO A 128 -1.79 25.84 2.18
C PRO A 128 -0.57 25.31 2.95
N LEU A 129 0.51 25.01 2.22
CA LEU A 129 1.75 24.48 2.76
C LEU A 129 2.58 25.54 3.49
N ASN A 130 3.08 25.18 4.66
CA ASN A 130 3.93 26.00 5.53
C ASN A 130 4.92 25.10 6.30
N ALA A 131 5.85 25.72 7.01
CA ALA A 131 6.92 25.01 7.73
C ALA A 131 6.41 24.08 8.85
N GLN A 132 5.16 24.22 9.29
CA GLN A 132 4.55 23.42 10.36
C GLN A 132 3.77 22.21 9.83
N ASN A 133 3.19 22.28 8.62
CA ASN A 133 2.36 21.20 8.06
C ASN A 133 3.00 20.41 6.90
N ILE A 134 4.02 20.95 6.21
CA ILE A 134 4.63 20.34 5.01
C ILE A 134 5.13 18.91 5.23
N ALA A 135 5.64 18.58 6.41
CA ALA A 135 6.11 17.23 6.76
C ALA A 135 4.98 16.20 7.01
N SER A 136 3.72 16.65 7.02
CA SER A 136 2.53 15.84 7.30
C SER A 136 1.50 15.82 6.17
N ILE A 137 1.58 16.78 5.24
CA ILE A 137 0.71 16.86 4.06
C ILE A 137 1.40 16.17 2.89
N LEU A 138 0.70 15.19 2.31
CA LEU A 138 1.12 14.53 1.07
C LEU A 138 0.50 15.24 -0.14
N PRO A 139 1.22 15.35 -1.27
CA PRO A 139 0.64 15.80 -2.53
C PRO A 139 -0.31 14.74 -3.11
N ASP A 140 -1.45 15.18 -3.62
CA ASP A 140 -2.27 14.40 -4.54
C ASP A 140 -2.05 14.91 -5.97
N PHE A 141 -1.91 13.99 -6.92
CA PHE A 141 -1.55 14.29 -8.32
C PHE A 141 -2.60 13.71 -9.28
N GLU A 142 -2.95 14.45 -10.33
CA GLU A 142 -3.85 13.96 -11.39
C GLU A 142 -3.54 14.63 -12.74
N PRO A 143 -3.61 13.89 -13.86
CA PRO A 143 -3.67 14.46 -15.20
C PRO A 143 -5.05 15.06 -15.46
N LEU A 144 -5.12 16.34 -15.84
CA LEU A 144 -6.38 17.01 -16.17
C LEU A 144 -6.56 17.18 -17.68
N PRO A 145 -7.77 17.46 -18.20
CA PRO A 145 -7.98 17.81 -19.61
C PRO A 145 -7.35 19.15 -20.01
N ALA A 146 -7.00 19.29 -21.29
CA ALA A 146 -6.29 20.44 -21.88
C ALA A 146 -6.89 21.83 -21.60
N GLN A 147 -8.20 21.93 -21.34
CA GLN A 147 -8.87 23.18 -20.96
C GLN A 147 -8.41 23.70 -19.59
N SER A 148 -7.83 22.83 -18.76
CA SER A 148 -7.40 23.12 -17.38
C SER A 148 -5.93 23.58 -17.29
N TYR A 149 -5.09 23.26 -18.28
CA TYR A 149 -3.63 23.46 -18.25
C TYR A 149 -3.21 24.91 -17.93
N ASN A 150 -4.03 25.88 -18.35
CA ASN A 150 -3.74 27.31 -18.23
C ASN A 150 -4.14 27.91 -16.87
N PHE A 151 -4.56 27.11 -15.89
CA PHE A 151 -4.90 27.61 -14.55
C PHE A 151 -3.63 27.97 -13.76
N GLN A 152 -3.14 29.19 -13.96
CA GLN A 152 -2.01 29.77 -13.23
C GLN A 152 -2.39 30.19 -11.80
N GLY A 153 -2.90 29.24 -11.00
CA GLY A 153 -3.35 29.46 -9.63
C GLY A 153 -2.29 30.07 -8.71
N PRO A 154 -2.70 30.54 -7.51
CA PRO A 154 -1.78 30.86 -6.41
C PRO A 154 -0.90 29.64 -6.08
N SER A 155 0.31 29.91 -5.58
CA SER A 155 1.21 28.84 -5.11
C SER A 155 0.56 28.00 -4.03
N LEU A 156 0.89 26.70 -3.96
CA LEU A 156 0.44 25.80 -2.88
C LEU A 156 0.83 26.31 -1.47
N THR A 157 1.78 27.23 -1.39
CA THR A 157 2.31 27.85 -0.17
C THR A 157 1.67 29.21 0.18
N SER A 158 0.84 29.77 -0.72
CA SER A 158 0.21 31.08 -0.54
C SER A 158 -1.01 31.01 0.38
N SER A 159 -1.22 32.06 1.18
CA SER A 159 -2.48 32.29 1.92
C SER A 159 -3.73 32.28 1.03
N ASP A 160 -3.55 32.60 -0.25
CA ASP A 160 -4.63 32.73 -1.23
C ASP A 160 -4.95 31.39 -1.92
N TYR A 161 -4.18 30.33 -1.62
CA TYR A 161 -4.45 28.99 -2.14
C TYR A 161 -5.76 28.43 -1.59
N VAL A 162 -6.66 28.08 -2.50
CA VAL A 162 -7.96 27.48 -2.16
C VAL A 162 -7.76 25.97 -1.97
N PRO A 163 -8.05 25.41 -0.78
CA PRO A 163 -7.99 23.98 -0.47
C PRO A 163 -8.47 23.05 -1.60
N ASN A 164 -7.66 22.04 -1.91
CA ASN A 164 -7.93 20.99 -2.90
C ASN A 164 -8.10 21.48 -4.36
N THR A 165 -7.76 22.74 -4.67
CA THR A 165 -7.70 23.20 -6.07
C THR A 165 -6.42 22.74 -6.77
N TRP A 166 -6.55 22.37 -8.03
CA TRP A 166 -5.46 21.88 -8.86
C TRP A 166 -4.56 23.03 -9.33
N VAL A 167 -3.25 22.85 -9.23
CA VAL A 167 -2.22 23.73 -9.81
C VAL A 167 -1.33 22.87 -10.71
N ASN A 168 -0.97 23.34 -11.91
CA ASN A 168 -0.03 22.64 -12.79
C ASN A 168 1.29 22.35 -12.05
N ILE A 169 1.84 21.15 -12.18
CA ILE A 169 2.96 20.68 -11.35
C ILE A 169 4.23 21.53 -11.51
N ALA A 170 4.57 21.96 -12.72
CA ALA A 170 5.71 22.84 -12.97
C ALA A 170 5.48 24.25 -12.39
N THR A 171 4.25 24.78 -12.49
CA THR A 171 3.86 26.06 -11.87
C THR A 171 3.91 25.99 -10.34
N ALA A 172 3.54 24.85 -9.74
CA ALA A 172 3.61 24.63 -8.30
C ALA A 172 5.06 24.56 -7.79
N ARG A 173 5.97 23.94 -8.57
CA ARG A 173 7.42 23.93 -8.32
C ARG A 173 8.03 25.34 -8.44
N GLU A 174 7.74 26.04 -9.54
CA GLU A 174 8.30 27.38 -9.83
C GLU A 174 7.92 28.40 -8.76
N LYS A 175 6.65 28.40 -8.32
CA LYS A 175 6.13 29.37 -7.34
C LYS A 175 6.27 28.92 -5.88
N PHE A 176 7.03 27.86 -5.58
CA PHE A 176 7.15 27.36 -4.20
C PHE A 176 7.93 28.34 -3.31
N ASP A 177 7.53 28.49 -2.04
CA ASP A 177 8.11 29.50 -1.15
C ASP A 177 9.61 29.24 -0.89
N LEU A 178 10.43 30.28 -1.06
CA LEU A 178 11.87 30.26 -0.77
C LEU A 178 12.15 29.94 0.71
N VAL A 179 11.26 30.29 1.63
CA VAL A 179 11.33 29.93 3.07
C VAL A 179 11.19 28.42 3.27
N LEU A 180 10.54 27.71 2.34
CA LEU A 180 10.41 26.25 2.32
C LEU A 180 11.44 25.58 1.39
N GLY A 181 12.45 26.33 0.92
CA GLY A 181 13.50 25.85 0.03
C GLY A 181 13.22 26.05 -1.47
N GLY A 182 12.14 26.74 -1.85
CA GLY A 182 11.86 27.07 -3.24
C GLY A 182 11.62 25.82 -4.12
N PRO A 183 11.98 25.86 -5.41
CA PRO A 183 11.79 24.74 -6.33
C PRO A 183 12.46 23.43 -5.88
N GLU A 184 13.62 23.52 -5.25
CA GLU A 184 14.36 22.38 -4.69
C GLU A 184 13.71 21.86 -3.39
N GLY A 185 13.05 22.74 -2.64
CA GLY A 185 12.18 22.39 -1.51
C GLY A 185 10.92 21.64 -1.94
N PHE A 186 10.29 22.05 -3.04
CA PHE A 186 9.18 21.31 -3.66
C PHE A 186 9.64 19.91 -4.09
N ASP A 187 10.76 19.81 -4.82
CA ASP A 187 11.29 18.52 -5.27
C ASP A 187 11.55 17.59 -4.08
N LYS A 188 12.22 18.11 -3.04
CA LYS A 188 12.47 17.34 -1.82
C LYS A 188 11.17 16.87 -1.16
N TRP A 189 10.17 17.73 -1.01
CA TRP A 189 8.88 17.36 -0.39
C TRP A 189 8.15 16.26 -1.17
N VAL A 190 8.13 16.34 -2.50
CA VAL A 190 7.50 15.32 -3.35
C VAL A 190 8.27 14.00 -3.33
N ILE A 191 9.61 14.04 -3.39
CA ILE A 191 10.46 12.84 -3.30
C ILE A 191 10.33 12.19 -1.90
N ASP A 192 10.44 12.98 -0.83
CA ASP A 192 10.27 12.51 0.55
C ASP A 192 8.87 11.90 0.81
N SER A 193 7.86 12.30 0.03
CA SER A 193 6.50 11.75 0.08
C SER A 193 6.34 10.41 -0.63
N MET A 194 7.17 10.13 -1.65
CA MET A 194 7.19 8.85 -2.39
C MET A 194 8.20 7.83 -1.83
N MET A 195 8.93 8.17 -0.76
CA MET A 195 9.96 7.32 -0.15
C MET A 195 9.75 7.13 1.36
N ILE A 196 10.31 6.06 1.91
CA ILE A 196 10.46 5.86 3.36
C ILE A 196 11.82 6.42 3.81
N ARG A 197 11.81 7.37 4.76
CA ARG A 197 13.04 7.98 5.29
C ARG A 197 13.55 7.24 6.53
N PRO A 198 14.87 7.26 6.85
CA PRO A 198 15.41 6.57 8.04
C PRO A 198 14.71 6.99 9.35
N ALA A 199 14.39 8.28 9.49
CA ALA A 199 13.65 8.81 10.64
C ALA A 199 12.18 8.32 10.72
N GLU A 200 11.58 7.96 9.58
CA GLU A 200 10.26 7.34 9.53
C GLU A 200 10.36 5.86 9.91
N ALA A 201 11.18 5.07 9.20
CA ALA A 201 11.34 3.64 9.45
C ALA A 201 11.78 3.34 10.88
N TYR A 202 12.85 3.99 11.35
CA TYR A 202 13.54 3.64 12.59
C TYR A 202 13.06 4.45 13.79
N GLY A 203 12.64 5.71 13.57
CA GLY A 203 12.12 6.59 14.61
C GLY A 203 10.61 6.46 14.84
N THR A 204 9.80 7.03 13.94
CA THR A 204 8.38 7.31 14.22
C THR A 204 7.41 6.15 13.89
N HIS A 205 7.70 5.37 12.85
CA HIS A 205 6.86 4.25 12.38
C HIS A 205 7.36 2.90 12.93
N ASN A 206 7.65 2.88 14.23
CA ASN A 206 8.31 1.78 14.96
C ASN A 206 7.47 0.50 15.19
N THR A 207 6.54 0.18 14.30
CA THR A 207 5.69 -1.03 14.34
C THR A 207 5.26 -1.38 12.91
N VAL A 208 5.10 -2.68 12.58
CA VAL A 208 4.62 -3.18 11.28
C VAL A 208 3.42 -2.35 10.74
N TYR A 209 2.34 -2.23 11.51
CA TYR A 209 1.15 -1.43 11.15
C TYR A 209 1.46 0.03 10.74
N LYS A 210 2.29 0.73 11.52
CA LYS A 210 2.67 2.13 11.21
C LYS A 210 3.49 2.21 9.93
N ILE A 211 4.48 1.33 9.76
CA ILE A 211 5.34 1.41 8.57
C ILE A 211 4.57 1.00 7.32
N TRP A 212 3.66 0.01 7.40
CA TRP A 212 2.72 -0.34 6.32
C TRP A 212 1.78 0.81 5.95
N ARG A 213 1.30 1.61 6.91
CA ARG A 213 0.57 2.87 6.60
C ARG A 213 1.44 3.87 5.83
N LYS A 214 2.70 4.07 6.22
CA LYS A 214 3.62 4.98 5.52
C LYS A 214 4.00 4.45 4.13
N PHE A 215 4.28 3.16 4.02
CA PHE A 215 4.55 2.45 2.77
C PHE A 215 3.36 2.57 1.80
N THR A 216 2.15 2.22 2.23
CA THR A 216 0.91 2.39 1.43
C THR A 216 0.75 3.84 0.93
N SER A 217 1.14 4.84 1.73
CA SER A 217 1.02 6.24 1.36
C SER A 217 1.92 6.67 0.18
N THR A 218 3.06 6.02 -0.05
CA THR A 218 3.94 6.39 -1.18
C THR A 218 3.31 6.04 -2.52
N PHE A 219 2.65 4.88 -2.63
CA PHE A 219 1.88 4.48 -3.82
C PHE A 219 0.68 5.40 -4.06
N LEU A 220 -0.01 5.86 -3.00
CA LEU A 220 -1.12 6.81 -3.14
C LEU A 220 -0.66 8.12 -3.77
N VAL A 221 0.56 8.56 -3.46
CA VAL A 221 1.22 9.73 -4.08
C VAL A 221 1.66 9.42 -5.52
N SER A 222 2.46 8.35 -5.74
CA SER A 222 3.06 8.06 -7.06
C SER A 222 2.03 7.69 -8.14
N ARG A 223 0.91 7.07 -7.75
CA ARG A 223 -0.23 6.65 -8.60
C ARG A 223 -0.60 7.69 -9.65
N GLY A 224 -0.77 8.96 -9.25
CA GLY A 224 -1.24 10.03 -10.13
C GLY A 224 -0.27 10.36 -11.27
N LEU A 225 1.03 10.16 -11.02
CA LEU A 225 2.11 10.37 -11.97
C LEU A 225 2.27 9.16 -12.91
N ILE A 226 2.25 7.94 -12.36
CA ILE A 226 2.51 6.70 -13.09
C ILE A 226 1.32 6.30 -13.98
N ARG A 227 0.07 6.56 -13.56
CA ARG A 227 -1.15 6.26 -14.35
C ARG A 227 -1.38 7.20 -15.54
N PHE A 228 -0.42 8.03 -15.91
CA PHE A 228 -0.47 8.91 -17.09
C PHE A 228 0.37 8.33 -18.24
N MET A 229 -0.26 8.00 -19.37
CA MET A 229 0.37 7.22 -20.44
C MET A 229 1.70 7.81 -21.00
N PRO A 230 1.85 9.14 -21.18
CA PRO A 230 3.14 9.74 -21.56
C PRO A 230 4.28 9.48 -20.56
N VAL A 231 3.99 9.49 -19.26
CA VAL A 231 4.97 9.15 -18.20
C VAL A 231 5.20 7.64 -18.16
N PHE A 232 4.13 6.83 -18.17
CA PHE A 232 4.21 5.35 -18.17
C PHE A 232 5.16 4.81 -19.24
N ARG A 233 5.09 5.32 -20.48
CA ARG A 233 5.98 4.86 -21.56
C ARG A 233 7.47 5.07 -21.23
N GLN A 234 7.82 6.20 -20.64
CA GLN A 234 9.20 6.50 -20.25
C GLN A 234 9.59 5.78 -18.95
N TYR A 235 8.62 5.57 -18.05
CA TYR A 235 8.77 4.78 -16.84
C TYR A 235 9.13 3.32 -17.16
N VAL A 236 8.40 2.65 -18.04
CA VAL A 236 8.74 1.29 -18.52
C VAL A 236 10.17 1.29 -19.07
N LYS A 237 10.54 2.28 -19.90
CA LYS A 237 11.90 2.34 -20.48
C LYS A 237 12.97 2.49 -19.39
N GLN A 238 12.77 3.37 -18.41
CA GLN A 238 13.73 3.57 -17.33
C GLN A 238 13.85 2.35 -16.43
N PHE A 239 12.74 1.69 -16.11
CA PHE A 239 12.73 0.44 -15.34
C PHE A 239 13.58 -0.64 -16.02
N LEU A 240 13.35 -0.88 -17.33
CA LEU A 240 14.13 -1.87 -18.08
C LEU A 240 15.61 -1.48 -18.15
N MET A 241 15.93 -0.25 -18.55
CA MET A 241 17.31 0.22 -18.68
C MET A 241 18.09 0.13 -17.35
N SER A 242 17.53 0.62 -16.25
CA SER A 242 18.20 0.56 -14.94
C SER A 242 18.30 -0.86 -14.37
N SER A 243 17.39 -1.77 -14.73
CA SER A 243 17.53 -3.20 -14.42
C SER A 243 18.73 -3.81 -15.17
N ILE A 244 18.85 -3.50 -16.46
CA ILE A 244 19.96 -3.98 -17.32
C ILE A 244 21.31 -3.39 -16.87
N GLU A 245 21.32 -2.13 -16.44
CA GLU A 245 22.50 -1.45 -15.89
C GLU A 245 22.98 -2.09 -14.57
N ASP A 246 22.07 -2.58 -13.72
CA ASP A 246 22.41 -3.36 -12.50
C ASP A 246 22.73 -4.85 -12.80
N GLY A 247 22.75 -5.27 -14.07
CA GLY A 247 23.10 -6.64 -14.47
C GLY A 247 21.95 -7.64 -14.38
N ILE A 248 20.69 -7.18 -14.47
CA ILE A 248 19.48 -8.00 -14.45
C ILE A 248 19.04 -8.28 -15.89
N LEU A 249 19.01 -9.55 -16.30
CA LEU A 249 18.79 -9.97 -17.69
C LEU A 249 17.32 -10.22 -18.07
N TYR A 250 16.44 -10.35 -17.07
CA TYR A 250 15.02 -10.66 -17.25
C TYR A 250 14.21 -10.16 -16.05
N VAL A 251 12.94 -9.77 -16.25
CA VAL A 251 12.10 -9.20 -15.19
C VAL A 251 10.63 -9.67 -15.26
N GLU A 252 10.01 -9.87 -14.09
CA GLU A 252 8.58 -10.22 -13.91
C GLU A 252 7.89 -9.36 -12.83
N PRO A 253 7.85 -8.02 -12.95
CA PRO A 253 7.18 -7.17 -11.97
C PRO A 253 5.67 -7.49 -11.86
N ARG A 254 5.14 -7.33 -10.64
CA ARG A 254 3.71 -7.23 -10.36
C ARG A 254 3.20 -5.91 -10.90
N VAL A 255 2.25 -5.95 -11.82
CA VAL A 255 1.53 -4.76 -12.30
C VAL A 255 0.15 -4.73 -11.66
N ASN A 256 -0.19 -3.60 -11.04
CA ASN A 256 -1.43 -3.44 -10.27
C ASN A 256 -2.59 -2.99 -11.17
N PHE A 257 -3.50 -3.91 -11.48
CA PHE A 257 -4.62 -3.68 -12.39
C PHE A 257 -5.89 -3.16 -11.69
N LEU A 258 -5.84 -2.84 -10.39
CA LEU A 258 -6.97 -2.33 -9.59
C LEU A 258 -7.80 -1.27 -10.34
N TYR A 259 -7.12 -0.30 -10.95
CA TYR A 259 -7.74 0.75 -11.74
C TYR A 259 -7.91 0.30 -13.18
N LYS A 260 -9.16 0.06 -13.59
CA LYS A 260 -9.59 -0.53 -14.88
C LYS A 260 -9.17 0.24 -16.15
N LYS A 261 -8.47 1.36 -16.00
CA LYS A 261 -8.04 2.32 -17.02
C LYS A 261 -6.84 3.16 -16.56
N MET A 262 -6.25 3.90 -17.50
CA MET A 262 -5.24 4.94 -17.28
C MET A 262 -5.64 6.26 -17.97
N TYR A 263 -4.94 7.35 -17.62
CA TYR A 263 -5.12 8.64 -18.28
C TYR A 263 -4.34 8.68 -19.61
N GLY A 264 -5.05 9.05 -20.68
CA GLY A 264 -4.47 9.33 -22.00
C GLY A 264 -3.68 10.65 -22.04
N ALA A 265 -2.98 10.90 -23.14
CA ALA A 265 -2.17 12.11 -23.32
C ALA A 265 -2.99 13.41 -23.42
N ASP A 266 -4.32 13.29 -23.54
CA ASP A 266 -5.31 14.37 -23.49
C ASP A 266 -5.77 14.69 -22.05
N GLY A 267 -5.34 13.91 -21.06
CA GLY A 267 -5.74 14.02 -19.66
C GLY A 267 -7.09 13.38 -19.33
N THR A 268 -7.60 12.44 -20.14
CA THR A 268 -8.85 11.72 -19.85
C THR A 268 -8.60 10.26 -19.47
N GLU A 269 -9.36 9.72 -18.51
CA GLU A 269 -9.27 8.31 -18.09
C GLU A 269 -9.91 7.36 -19.13
N THR A 270 -9.23 7.21 -20.27
CA THR A 270 -9.74 6.51 -21.45
C THR A 270 -9.01 5.21 -21.76
N VAL A 271 -7.68 5.18 -21.55
CA VAL A 271 -6.75 4.12 -21.95
C VAL A 271 -7.03 2.82 -21.19
N THR A 272 -7.10 1.70 -21.90
CA THR A 272 -7.39 0.36 -21.36
C THR A 272 -6.14 -0.42 -20.97
N HIS A 273 -6.31 -1.51 -20.21
CA HIS A 273 -5.22 -2.45 -19.91
C HIS A 273 -4.57 -3.02 -21.17
N ARG A 274 -5.36 -3.29 -22.21
CA ARG A 274 -4.88 -3.74 -23.53
C ARG A 274 -3.90 -2.74 -24.15
N GLU A 275 -4.23 -1.46 -24.12
CA GLU A 275 -3.37 -0.39 -24.66
C GLU A 275 -2.13 -0.17 -23.78
N MET A 276 -2.24 -0.33 -22.46
CA MET A 276 -1.09 -0.37 -21.54
C MET A 276 -0.10 -1.48 -21.94
N LEU A 277 -0.58 -2.71 -22.19
CA LEU A 277 0.28 -3.83 -22.59
C LEU A 277 0.93 -3.63 -23.96
N GLN A 278 0.22 -3.04 -24.92
CA GLN A 278 0.80 -2.69 -26.23
C GLN A 278 1.93 -1.67 -26.12
N VAL A 279 1.83 -0.71 -25.18
CA VAL A 279 2.93 0.22 -24.90
C VAL A 279 4.07 -0.46 -24.16
N PHE A 280 3.79 -1.34 -23.19
CA PHE A 280 4.81 -2.12 -22.49
C PHE A 280 5.61 -3.01 -23.47
N GLU A 281 4.92 -3.81 -24.28
CA GLU A 281 5.50 -4.66 -25.34
C GLU A 281 6.38 -3.86 -26.28
N LYS A 282 5.87 -2.74 -26.79
CA LYS A 282 6.62 -1.88 -27.71
C LYS A 282 7.91 -1.35 -27.07
N VAL A 283 7.88 -0.95 -25.81
CA VAL A 283 9.08 -0.47 -25.10
C VAL A 283 10.07 -1.62 -24.82
N VAL A 284 9.59 -2.82 -24.48
CA VAL A 284 10.44 -4.03 -24.36
C VAL A 284 11.15 -4.32 -25.69
N GLN A 285 10.43 -4.23 -26.82
CA GLN A 285 11.01 -4.46 -28.14
C GLN A 285 12.00 -3.35 -28.53
N GLU A 286 11.66 -2.07 -28.31
CA GLU A 286 12.57 -0.93 -28.53
C GLU A 286 13.88 -1.07 -27.75
N VAL A 287 13.84 -1.55 -26.49
CA VAL A 287 15.05 -1.80 -25.67
C VAL A 287 15.87 -2.97 -26.25
N LYS A 288 15.21 -4.06 -26.66
CA LYS A 288 15.89 -5.23 -27.25
C LYS A 288 16.55 -4.91 -28.59
N ASP A 289 15.90 -4.12 -29.44
CA ASP A 289 16.49 -3.65 -30.70
C ASP A 289 17.65 -2.67 -30.45
N THR A 290 17.51 -1.74 -29.49
CA THR A 290 18.59 -0.83 -29.07
C THR A 290 19.85 -1.60 -28.62
N LEU A 291 19.68 -2.65 -27.82
CA LEU A 291 20.80 -3.49 -27.37
C LEU A 291 21.42 -4.30 -28.51
N LYS A 292 20.60 -4.83 -29.42
CA LYS A 292 21.05 -5.58 -30.60
C LYS A 292 21.85 -4.71 -31.57
N GLU A 293 21.46 -3.45 -31.78
CA GLU A 293 22.24 -2.47 -32.54
C GLU A 293 23.61 -2.16 -31.90
N GLN A 294 23.74 -2.37 -30.58
CA GLN A 294 24.98 -2.19 -29.82
C GLN A 294 25.80 -3.49 -29.67
N GLY A 295 25.33 -4.64 -30.19
CA GLY A 295 25.96 -5.95 -29.98
C GLY A 295 25.87 -6.46 -28.53
N GLN A 296 24.80 -6.09 -27.83
CA GLN A 296 24.57 -6.37 -26.40
C GLN A 296 23.24 -7.13 -26.16
N GLU A 297 22.71 -7.83 -27.17
CA GLU A 297 21.43 -8.56 -27.12
C GLU A 297 21.37 -9.71 -26.09
N ASN A 298 22.52 -10.09 -25.52
CA ASN A 298 22.62 -11.07 -24.45
C ASN A 298 22.50 -10.44 -23.04
N LYS A 299 22.56 -9.11 -22.91
CA LYS A 299 22.33 -8.43 -21.62
C LYS A 299 20.86 -8.42 -21.20
N PHE A 300 19.92 -8.64 -22.13
CA PHE A 300 18.50 -8.60 -21.84
C PHE A 300 17.70 -9.58 -22.70
N ILE A 301 17.13 -10.60 -22.05
CA ILE A 301 16.30 -11.62 -22.70
C ILE A 301 14.88 -11.09 -22.93
N GLY A 302 14.33 -10.33 -21.98
CA GLY A 302 13.03 -9.67 -22.10
C GLY A 302 12.38 -9.34 -20.76
N ALA A 303 11.11 -8.97 -20.81
CA ALA A 303 10.27 -8.76 -19.64
C ALA A 303 8.93 -9.48 -19.81
N ARG A 304 8.32 -9.83 -18.69
CA ARG A 304 6.91 -10.18 -18.57
C ARG A 304 6.30 -9.41 -17.40
N ILE A 305 5.01 -9.59 -17.15
CA ILE A 305 4.32 -9.01 -16.00
C ILE A 305 3.52 -10.09 -15.26
N ILE A 306 3.39 -9.91 -13.95
CA ILE A 306 2.47 -10.67 -13.11
C ILE A 306 1.23 -9.80 -12.91
N TYR A 307 0.08 -10.32 -13.30
CA TYR A 307 -1.19 -9.60 -13.14
C TYR A 307 -1.56 -9.60 -11.65
N SER A 308 -1.63 -8.42 -11.04
CA SER A 308 -1.91 -8.30 -9.60
C SER A 308 -3.08 -7.35 -9.30
N THR A 309 -3.76 -7.62 -8.20
CA THR A 309 -4.76 -6.72 -7.59
C THR A 309 -4.76 -6.89 -6.07
N ILE A 310 -5.45 -6.01 -5.33
CA ILE A 310 -5.22 -5.82 -3.89
C ILE A 310 -6.19 -6.64 -3.03
N LYS A 311 -5.67 -7.27 -1.95
CA LYS A 311 -6.39 -8.10 -0.96
C LYS A 311 -7.52 -7.40 -0.16
N PHE A 312 -7.97 -6.21 -0.55
CA PHE A 312 -9.19 -5.59 0.02
C PHE A 312 -10.47 -5.89 -0.78
N LEU A 313 -10.35 -6.23 -2.07
CA LEU A 313 -11.50 -6.48 -2.95
C LEU A 313 -12.39 -7.59 -2.39
N THR A 314 -13.71 -7.51 -2.63
CA THR A 314 -14.59 -8.65 -2.36
C THR A 314 -14.35 -9.78 -3.37
N PRO A 315 -14.68 -11.05 -3.02
CA PRO A 315 -14.60 -12.18 -3.96
C PRO A 315 -15.39 -11.96 -5.26
N ASP A 316 -16.54 -11.29 -5.18
CA ASP A 316 -17.38 -10.96 -6.35
C ASP A 316 -16.75 -9.88 -7.25
N GLU A 317 -16.03 -8.91 -6.68
CA GLU A 317 -15.28 -7.91 -7.46
C GLU A 317 -14.09 -8.54 -8.19
N LEU A 318 -13.51 -9.62 -7.64
CA LEU A 318 -12.36 -10.31 -8.20
C LEU A 318 -12.65 -10.99 -9.54
N ASP A 319 -13.88 -11.49 -9.76
CA ASP A 319 -14.28 -12.15 -11.03
C ASP A 319 -14.03 -11.26 -12.25
N TRP A 320 -14.18 -9.93 -12.14
CA TRP A 320 -13.88 -9.02 -13.25
C TRP A 320 -12.40 -9.02 -13.63
N TYR A 321 -11.51 -9.01 -12.63
CA TYR A 321 -10.06 -9.02 -12.82
C TYR A 321 -9.57 -10.38 -13.34
N ILE A 322 -10.26 -11.46 -12.98
CA ILE A 322 -10.03 -12.82 -13.50
C ILE A 322 -10.32 -12.88 -15.01
N GLU A 323 -11.49 -12.44 -15.47
CA GLU A 323 -11.83 -12.47 -16.90
C GLU A 323 -10.99 -11.49 -17.74
N ASP A 324 -10.63 -10.32 -17.18
CA ASP A 324 -9.70 -9.36 -17.79
C ASP A 324 -8.29 -9.96 -17.94
N CYS A 325 -7.77 -10.64 -16.90
CA CYS A 325 -6.50 -11.35 -16.96
C CYS A 325 -6.50 -12.46 -18.03
N ILE A 326 -7.60 -13.23 -18.15
CA ILE A 326 -7.76 -14.23 -19.23
C ILE A 326 -7.74 -13.55 -20.61
N ALA A 327 -8.52 -12.48 -20.80
CA ALA A 327 -8.58 -11.77 -22.08
C ALA A 327 -7.20 -11.26 -22.51
N LEU A 328 -6.45 -10.67 -21.58
CA LEU A 328 -5.08 -10.20 -21.82
C LEU A 328 -4.09 -11.35 -22.05
N LYS A 329 -4.23 -12.49 -21.36
CA LYS A 329 -3.40 -13.69 -21.65
C LYS A 329 -3.65 -14.26 -23.05
N LYS A 330 -4.90 -14.20 -23.55
CA LYS A 330 -5.25 -14.70 -24.89
C LYS A 330 -4.69 -13.81 -26.01
N GLU A 331 -4.59 -12.50 -25.81
CA GLU A 331 -3.98 -11.58 -26.79
C GLU A 331 -2.44 -11.48 -26.63
N PHE A 332 -1.93 -11.52 -25.40
CA PHE A 332 -0.51 -11.36 -25.06
C PHE A 332 0.05 -12.55 -24.25
N PRO A 333 0.02 -13.78 -24.79
CA PRO A 333 0.39 -14.99 -24.06
C PRO A 333 1.86 -14.99 -23.58
N HIS A 334 2.71 -14.25 -24.29
CA HIS A 334 4.13 -14.03 -24.01
C HIS A 334 4.42 -12.94 -22.96
N LEU A 335 3.43 -12.10 -22.60
CA LEU A 335 3.61 -11.02 -21.61
C LEU A 335 3.10 -11.38 -20.22
N ILE A 336 1.97 -12.10 -20.10
CA ILE A 336 1.41 -12.47 -18.80
C ILE A 336 2.12 -13.71 -18.24
N ALA A 337 2.94 -13.51 -17.21
CA ALA A 337 3.70 -14.57 -16.51
C ALA A 337 2.84 -15.38 -15.52
N GLY A 338 1.87 -14.74 -14.86
CA GLY A 338 1.04 -15.33 -13.81
C GLY A 338 0.09 -14.33 -13.16
N PHE A 339 -0.54 -14.74 -12.05
CA PHE A 339 -1.50 -13.96 -11.27
C PHE A 339 -1.16 -13.94 -9.77
N ASP A 340 -1.45 -12.81 -9.11
CA ASP A 340 -1.10 -12.54 -7.72
C ASP A 340 -2.15 -11.64 -7.00
N LEU A 341 -2.15 -11.67 -5.67
CA LEU A 341 -2.96 -10.84 -4.79
C LEU A 341 -2.03 -10.16 -3.78
N VAL A 342 -2.07 -8.83 -3.68
CA VAL A 342 -1.02 -8.03 -3.00
C VAL A 342 -1.56 -7.12 -1.88
N GLY A 343 -0.65 -6.58 -1.05
CA GLY A 343 -0.92 -5.67 0.07
C GLY A 343 -0.97 -6.36 1.44
N ASP A 344 -0.85 -5.55 2.51
CA ASP A 344 -0.65 -5.96 3.92
C ASP A 344 -1.45 -7.21 4.33
N GLU A 345 -0.77 -8.34 4.46
CA GLU A 345 -1.40 -9.63 4.78
C GLU A 345 -2.04 -9.67 6.18
N ASN A 346 -1.66 -8.75 7.06
CA ASN A 346 -2.07 -8.72 8.46
C ASN A 346 -3.39 -7.94 8.66
N GLU A 347 -3.68 -6.97 7.80
CA GLU A 347 -4.87 -6.10 7.86
C GLU A 347 -5.89 -6.40 6.74
N LEU A 348 -5.46 -7.02 5.63
CA LEU A 348 -6.30 -7.33 4.47
C LEU A 348 -6.86 -8.77 4.49
N ARG A 349 -7.59 -9.17 3.44
CA ARG A 349 -8.23 -10.49 3.38
C ARG A 349 -7.21 -11.61 3.16
N PRO A 350 -7.29 -12.73 3.90
CA PRO A 350 -6.48 -13.91 3.64
C PRO A 350 -6.90 -14.61 2.34
N ILE A 351 -6.04 -15.47 1.80
CA ILE A 351 -6.26 -16.16 0.53
C ILE A 351 -7.50 -17.07 0.58
N ILE A 352 -7.83 -17.65 1.74
CA ILE A 352 -9.04 -18.45 1.97
C ILE A 352 -10.35 -17.73 1.59
N ASP A 353 -10.45 -16.40 1.76
CA ASP A 353 -11.62 -15.61 1.33
C ASP A 353 -11.82 -15.67 -0.20
N TYR A 354 -10.73 -15.90 -0.96
CA TYR A 354 -10.69 -15.88 -2.42
C TYR A 354 -10.65 -17.27 -3.07
N VAL A 355 -10.66 -18.37 -2.30
CA VAL A 355 -10.51 -19.72 -2.86
C VAL A 355 -11.62 -20.05 -3.89
N GLU A 356 -12.86 -19.59 -3.71
CA GLU A 356 -13.92 -19.82 -4.71
C GLU A 356 -13.63 -19.14 -6.07
N PRO A 357 -13.43 -17.81 -6.18
CA PRO A 357 -13.07 -17.19 -7.45
C PRO A 357 -11.72 -17.68 -8.00
N LEU A 358 -10.72 -18.01 -7.17
CA LEU A 358 -9.44 -18.57 -7.65
C LEU A 358 -9.59 -19.99 -8.22
N LEU A 359 -10.55 -20.80 -7.73
CA LEU A 359 -10.91 -22.08 -8.34
C LEU A 359 -11.79 -21.90 -9.59
N ARG A 360 -12.71 -20.91 -9.63
CA ARG A 360 -13.38 -20.50 -10.87
C ARG A 360 -12.36 -20.11 -11.94
N PHE A 361 -11.32 -19.35 -11.57
CA PHE A 361 -10.28 -18.89 -12.47
C PHE A 361 -9.56 -20.06 -13.15
N ARG A 362 -9.10 -21.10 -12.42
CA ARG A 362 -8.51 -22.30 -13.07
C ARG A 362 -9.48 -22.99 -14.02
N LYS A 363 -10.76 -23.07 -13.68
CA LYS A 363 -11.78 -23.66 -14.57
C LYS A 363 -11.94 -22.82 -15.86
N ARG A 364 -12.01 -21.49 -15.74
CA ARG A 364 -12.09 -20.57 -16.88
C ARG A 364 -10.81 -20.59 -17.74
N GLN A 365 -9.63 -20.66 -17.13
CA GLN A 365 -8.36 -20.87 -17.85
C GLN A 365 -8.40 -22.12 -18.74
N ALA A 366 -8.87 -23.25 -18.19
CA ALA A 366 -9.00 -24.51 -18.92
C ALA A 366 -10.09 -24.49 -20.02
N GLU A 367 -11.20 -23.79 -19.80
CA GLU A 367 -12.25 -23.56 -20.82
C GLU A 367 -11.75 -22.71 -21.99
N GLU A 368 -10.90 -21.72 -21.70
CA GLU A 368 -10.42 -20.71 -22.66
C GLU A 368 -9.07 -21.06 -23.31
N GLY A 369 -8.48 -22.21 -22.93
CA GLY A 369 -7.25 -22.74 -23.52
C GLY A 369 -5.95 -22.04 -23.09
N VAL A 370 -5.91 -21.47 -21.88
CA VAL A 370 -4.74 -20.74 -21.35
C VAL A 370 -4.21 -21.34 -20.04
N ASP A 371 -2.95 -21.07 -19.73
CA ASP A 371 -2.34 -21.33 -18.42
C ASP A 371 -1.85 -20.00 -17.82
N ILE A 372 -2.35 -19.65 -16.64
CA ILE A 372 -1.95 -18.47 -15.88
C ILE A 372 -1.60 -18.93 -14.45
N PRO A 373 -0.31 -19.26 -14.20
CA PRO A 373 0.12 -19.76 -12.91
C PRO A 373 -0.10 -18.76 -11.77
N PHE A 374 -0.40 -19.29 -10.58
CA PHE A 374 -0.38 -18.51 -9.36
C PHE A 374 1.06 -18.26 -8.90
N ILE A 375 1.34 -17.03 -8.47
CA ILE A 375 2.63 -16.56 -7.94
C ILE A 375 2.34 -15.68 -6.71
N LEU A 376 1.66 -16.26 -5.72
CA LEU A 376 0.95 -15.52 -4.67
C LEU A 376 1.90 -15.00 -3.56
N HIS A 377 1.67 -13.77 -3.10
CA HIS A 377 2.14 -13.31 -1.79
C HIS A 377 1.48 -14.14 -0.68
N ALA A 378 2.30 -14.72 0.20
CA ALA A 378 1.85 -15.49 1.36
C ALA A 378 2.95 -15.63 2.42
N GLY A 379 2.60 -15.46 3.69
CA GLY A 379 3.51 -15.61 4.82
C GLY A 379 4.39 -14.38 5.06
N GLU A 380 3.99 -13.19 4.62
CA GLU A 380 4.70 -11.95 4.89
C GLU A 380 4.31 -11.39 6.27
N THR A 381 4.61 -12.15 7.32
CA THR A 381 4.16 -11.82 8.67
C THR A 381 5.13 -12.27 9.76
N LEU A 382 5.04 -11.58 10.90
CA LEU A 382 5.58 -12.05 12.18
C LEU A 382 4.68 -13.12 12.84
N GLY A 383 3.47 -13.32 12.33
CA GLY A 383 2.47 -14.29 12.78
C GLY A 383 2.93 -15.74 12.76
N ASP A 384 2.30 -16.56 13.60
CA ASP A 384 2.51 -18.01 13.75
C ASP A 384 1.14 -18.59 14.09
N GLY A 385 0.51 -19.30 13.16
CA GLY A 385 -0.89 -19.76 13.27
C GLY A 385 -1.92 -18.62 13.28
N ASN A 386 -1.72 -17.57 12.48
CA ASN A 386 -2.71 -16.53 12.21
C ASN A 386 -3.13 -16.52 10.72
N THR A 387 -4.18 -15.77 10.36
CA THR A 387 -4.72 -15.76 8.99
C THR A 387 -3.76 -15.22 7.92
N ALA A 388 -2.75 -14.42 8.29
CA ALA A 388 -1.72 -13.95 7.36
C ALA A 388 -0.69 -15.05 7.06
N ASP A 389 -0.38 -15.84 8.08
CA ASP A 389 0.54 -16.98 8.06
C ASP A 389 -0.10 -18.19 7.35
N ASP A 390 -1.39 -18.44 7.61
CA ASP A 390 -2.20 -19.49 6.99
C ASP A 390 -2.25 -19.38 5.45
N ASN A 391 -2.05 -18.17 4.89
CA ASN A 391 -1.95 -17.92 3.45
C ASN A 391 -0.98 -18.89 2.74
N MET A 392 0.09 -19.33 3.41
CA MET A 392 1.07 -20.25 2.81
C MET A 392 0.48 -21.65 2.55
N TYR A 393 -0.45 -22.11 3.40
CA TYR A 393 -1.15 -23.38 3.17
C TYR A 393 -2.04 -23.27 1.92
N ASP A 394 -2.82 -22.18 1.81
CA ASP A 394 -3.66 -21.91 0.65
C ASP A 394 -2.83 -21.78 -0.63
N ALA A 395 -1.75 -20.99 -0.63
CA ALA A 395 -0.91 -20.78 -1.82
C ALA A 395 -0.30 -22.11 -2.33
N ILE A 396 0.14 -22.99 -1.42
CA ILE A 396 0.70 -24.32 -1.75
C ILE A 396 -0.39 -25.29 -2.21
N LEU A 397 -1.60 -25.26 -1.63
CA LEU A 397 -2.75 -26.06 -2.08
C LEU A 397 -3.33 -25.55 -3.41
N LEU A 398 -3.22 -24.26 -3.69
CA LEU A 398 -3.52 -23.63 -4.97
C LEU A 398 -2.42 -23.87 -6.02
N GLY A 399 -1.33 -24.58 -5.68
CA GLY A 399 -0.28 -24.97 -6.62
C GLY A 399 0.53 -23.79 -7.17
N THR A 400 0.74 -22.76 -6.36
CA THR A 400 1.58 -21.61 -6.69
C THR A 400 2.98 -22.06 -7.14
N LYS A 401 3.56 -21.37 -8.12
CA LYS A 401 4.91 -21.72 -8.66
C LYS A 401 6.03 -21.10 -7.84
N ARG A 402 5.77 -19.92 -7.27
CA ARG A 402 6.62 -19.25 -6.29
C ARG A 402 5.74 -18.64 -5.19
N ILE A 403 6.34 -18.29 -4.06
CA ILE A 403 5.68 -17.59 -2.95
C ILE A 403 6.36 -16.23 -2.77
N GLY A 404 5.57 -15.15 -2.78
CA GLY A 404 6.02 -13.81 -2.43
C GLY A 404 6.38 -13.72 -0.94
N HIS A 405 7.62 -13.31 -0.64
CA HIS A 405 8.28 -13.24 0.66
C HIS A 405 8.44 -14.59 1.40
N GLY A 406 7.35 -15.30 1.69
CA GLY A 406 7.36 -16.54 2.47
C GLY A 406 8.08 -16.40 3.82
N PHE A 407 8.07 -15.21 4.43
CA PHE A 407 8.95 -14.85 5.54
C PHE A 407 8.79 -15.79 6.74
N SER A 408 7.56 -16.16 7.08
CA SER A 408 7.25 -17.08 8.18
C SER A 408 7.43 -18.57 7.87
N ILE A 409 7.72 -18.98 6.62
CA ILE A 409 7.79 -20.40 6.17
C ILE A 409 8.67 -21.29 7.07
N VAL A 410 9.71 -20.70 7.66
CA VAL A 410 10.67 -21.37 8.55
C VAL A 410 10.04 -21.92 9.85
N LYS A 411 8.84 -21.46 10.21
CA LYS A 411 8.04 -21.95 11.33
C LYS A 411 7.25 -23.23 10.96
N HIS A 412 7.05 -23.47 9.67
CA HIS A 412 6.22 -24.55 9.12
C HIS A 412 7.10 -25.61 8.45
N PRO A 413 7.75 -26.52 9.20
CA PRO A 413 8.70 -27.47 8.63
C PRO A 413 8.10 -28.34 7.51
N LYS A 414 6.79 -28.61 7.55
CA LYS A 414 6.08 -29.34 6.49
C LYS A 414 5.73 -28.51 5.25
N LEU A 415 5.61 -27.19 5.34
CA LEU A 415 5.51 -26.34 4.15
C LEU A 415 6.89 -26.07 3.56
N MET A 416 7.91 -25.86 4.39
CA MET A 416 9.31 -25.75 3.96
C MET A 416 9.81 -27.02 3.25
N GLU A 417 9.47 -28.20 3.77
CA GLU A 417 9.68 -29.51 3.12
C GLU A 417 8.95 -29.58 1.75
N ALA A 418 7.68 -29.17 1.69
CA ALA A 418 6.91 -29.15 0.45
C ALA A 418 7.48 -28.18 -0.60
N CYS A 419 7.97 -27.01 -0.20
CA CYS A 419 8.62 -26.06 -1.11
C CYS A 419 9.89 -26.62 -1.74
N ARG A 420 10.74 -27.29 -0.92
CA ARG A 420 11.92 -28.03 -1.40
C ARG A 420 11.53 -29.13 -2.40
N GLU A 421 10.62 -30.01 -2.02
CA GLU A 421 10.34 -31.25 -2.76
C GLU A 421 9.49 -31.03 -4.02
N ARG A 422 8.68 -29.97 -4.06
CA ARG A 422 7.84 -29.61 -5.21
C ARG A 422 8.47 -28.55 -6.13
N GLY A 423 9.62 -27.99 -5.75
CA GLY A 423 10.25 -26.90 -6.49
C GLY A 423 9.44 -25.60 -6.47
N ILE A 424 8.85 -25.24 -5.32
CA ILE A 424 8.20 -23.94 -5.13
C ILE A 424 9.24 -23.00 -4.55
N ALA A 425 9.67 -22.02 -5.34
CA ALA A 425 10.68 -21.05 -4.88
C ALA A 425 10.08 -19.98 -3.97
N ILE A 426 10.84 -19.54 -2.98
CA ILE A 426 10.51 -18.37 -2.17
C ILE A 426 11.18 -17.13 -2.78
N GLU A 427 10.40 -16.09 -3.03
CA GLU A 427 10.87 -14.79 -3.51
C GLU A 427 11.22 -13.92 -2.30
N VAL A 428 12.51 -13.82 -1.96
CA VAL A 428 12.96 -13.16 -0.73
C VAL A 428 13.43 -11.73 -1.03
N CYS A 429 12.94 -10.78 -0.24
CA CYS A 429 13.14 -9.34 -0.44
C CYS A 429 13.70 -8.68 0.84
N PRO A 430 15.00 -8.84 1.15
CA PRO A 430 15.50 -8.60 2.51
C PRO A 430 15.44 -7.15 2.98
N ILE A 431 15.67 -6.17 2.08
CA ILE A 431 15.57 -4.75 2.45
C ILE A 431 14.13 -4.35 2.72
N SER A 432 13.16 -4.89 1.96
CA SER A 432 11.74 -4.73 2.23
C SER A 432 11.37 -5.30 3.61
N ASN A 433 11.74 -6.56 3.86
CA ASN A 433 11.40 -7.23 5.11
C ASN A 433 12.10 -6.61 6.36
N GLU A 434 13.24 -5.94 6.20
CA GLU A 434 13.88 -5.13 7.27
C GLU A 434 13.15 -3.80 7.50
N ILE A 435 12.94 -3.00 6.44
CA ILE A 435 12.28 -1.69 6.56
C ILE A 435 10.83 -1.84 7.05
N LEU A 436 10.09 -2.83 6.54
CA LEU A 436 8.71 -3.16 6.96
C LEU A 436 8.65 -3.86 8.35
N ARG A 437 9.77 -3.97 9.06
CA ARG A 437 9.91 -4.40 10.46
C ARG A 437 9.58 -5.88 10.73
N LEU A 438 9.80 -6.76 9.75
CA LEU A 438 9.73 -8.22 9.93
C LEU A 438 11.06 -8.78 10.46
N THR A 439 12.19 -8.14 10.13
CA THR A 439 13.48 -8.35 10.81
C THR A 439 14.05 -7.02 11.32
N SER A 440 14.95 -7.07 12.30
CA SER A 440 15.74 -5.91 12.74
C SER A 440 16.98 -5.65 11.89
N SER A 441 17.49 -6.69 11.20
CA SER A 441 18.73 -6.65 10.42
C SER A 441 18.87 -7.92 9.58
N MET A 442 19.78 -7.92 8.61
CA MET A 442 19.97 -9.07 7.72
C MET A 442 20.53 -10.33 8.44
N PRO A 443 21.44 -10.25 9.45
CA PRO A 443 21.87 -11.41 10.23
C PRO A 443 20.73 -12.10 11.02
N MET A 444 19.62 -11.40 11.26
CA MET A 444 18.42 -11.92 11.93
C MET A 444 17.34 -12.41 10.94
N HIS A 445 17.55 -12.26 9.63
CA HIS A 445 16.57 -12.65 8.61
C HIS A 445 16.44 -14.18 8.51
N PRO A 446 15.24 -14.76 8.27
CA PRO A 446 15.04 -16.21 8.10
C PRO A 446 15.74 -16.86 6.88
N LEU A 447 16.41 -16.09 6.01
CA LEU A 447 16.97 -16.59 4.74
C LEU A 447 18.03 -17.70 4.91
N PRO A 448 18.99 -17.62 5.86
CA PRO A 448 19.96 -18.70 6.06
C PRO A 448 19.30 -20.02 6.47
N ILE A 449 18.13 -19.99 7.11
CA ILE A 449 17.37 -21.19 7.50
C ILE A 449 16.76 -21.84 6.25
N MET A 450 16.12 -21.06 5.37
CA MET A 450 15.60 -21.52 4.08
C MET A 450 16.73 -22.17 3.25
N LEU A 451 17.86 -21.47 3.11
CA LEU A 451 19.03 -21.96 2.38
C LEU A 451 19.59 -23.26 2.99
N ASN A 452 19.75 -23.34 4.32
CA ASN A 452 20.23 -24.53 5.02
C ASN A 452 19.31 -25.75 4.89
N ASN A 453 18.02 -25.55 4.59
CA ASN A 453 17.06 -26.64 4.38
C ASN A 453 16.90 -27.04 2.90
N GLY A 454 17.68 -26.47 1.99
CA GLY A 454 17.68 -26.78 0.56
C GLY A 454 16.52 -26.15 -0.22
N VAL A 455 15.77 -25.24 0.39
CA VAL A 455 14.62 -24.55 -0.21
C VAL A 455 15.09 -23.71 -1.41
N PRO A 456 14.42 -23.76 -2.57
CA PRO A 456 14.74 -22.87 -3.68
C PRO A 456 14.39 -21.43 -3.32
N VAL A 457 15.32 -20.51 -3.56
CA VAL A 457 15.14 -19.09 -3.25
C VAL A 457 15.55 -18.25 -4.46
N VAL A 458 14.75 -17.25 -4.77
CA VAL A 458 15.10 -16.21 -5.73
C VAL A 458 15.18 -14.88 -4.98
N LEU A 459 16.31 -14.19 -5.10
CA LEU A 459 16.55 -12.92 -4.42
C LEU A 459 15.93 -11.77 -5.22
N SER A 460 15.32 -10.81 -4.54
CA SER A 460 14.60 -9.70 -5.18
C SER A 460 14.62 -8.43 -4.29
N SER A 461 14.20 -7.28 -4.85
CA SER A 461 14.33 -5.95 -4.22
C SER A 461 13.02 -5.19 -4.01
N ASP A 462 11.90 -5.75 -4.47
CA ASP A 462 10.54 -5.34 -4.11
C ASP A 462 10.12 -3.94 -4.60
N ASP A 463 10.23 -2.91 -3.75
CA ASP A 463 9.88 -1.52 -4.05
C ASP A 463 11.10 -0.59 -3.99
N PRO A 464 12.10 -0.79 -4.88
CA PRO A 464 13.41 -0.21 -4.70
C PRO A 464 13.47 1.33 -4.84
N SER A 465 12.40 1.95 -5.37
CA SER A 465 12.22 3.41 -5.33
C SER A 465 11.73 3.90 -3.97
N VAL A 466 10.82 3.17 -3.31
CA VAL A 466 10.25 3.54 -2.00
C VAL A 466 11.29 3.36 -0.89
N PHE A 467 12.06 2.27 -0.96
CA PHE A 467 13.13 1.92 -0.03
C PHE A 467 14.51 2.51 -0.43
N GLY A 468 14.69 2.95 -1.68
CA GLY A 468 15.92 3.58 -2.16
C GLY A 468 17.08 2.62 -2.50
N ASN A 469 16.82 1.32 -2.59
CA ASN A 469 17.75 0.25 -3.02
C ASN A 469 17.64 -0.06 -4.54
N MET A 470 17.61 0.96 -5.40
CA MET A 470 17.55 0.81 -6.88
C MET A 470 18.41 -0.35 -7.42
N GLY A 471 17.80 -1.23 -8.22
CA GLY A 471 18.43 -2.43 -8.76
C GLY A 471 18.22 -3.65 -7.85
N LEU A 472 19.23 -4.51 -7.76
CA LEU A 472 19.34 -5.68 -6.87
C LEU A 472 20.69 -5.73 -6.13
N THR A 473 21.68 -4.91 -6.51
CA THR A 473 23.02 -4.91 -5.87
C THR A 473 22.97 -4.77 -4.35
N TYR A 474 22.08 -3.95 -3.80
CA TYR A 474 21.97 -3.76 -2.35
C TYR A 474 21.46 -5.01 -1.60
N ASP A 475 20.45 -5.70 -2.13
CA ASP A 475 19.93 -6.94 -1.54
C ASP A 475 20.95 -8.09 -1.64
N TYR A 476 21.63 -8.21 -2.79
CA TYR A 476 22.77 -9.13 -2.95
C TYR A 476 23.92 -8.81 -1.98
N PHE A 477 24.19 -7.51 -1.73
CA PHE A 477 25.17 -7.08 -0.73
C PHE A 477 24.77 -7.49 0.68
N GLN A 478 23.54 -7.16 1.11
CA GLN A 478 23.01 -7.51 2.44
C GLN A 478 23.15 -9.01 2.71
N VAL A 479 22.69 -9.85 1.77
CA VAL A 479 22.77 -11.32 1.87
C VAL A 479 24.21 -11.83 1.97
N LEU A 480 25.15 -11.23 1.23
CA LEU A 480 26.56 -11.63 1.22
C LEU A 480 27.29 -11.32 2.54
N VAL A 481 27.02 -10.18 3.17
CA VAL A 481 27.78 -9.74 4.34
C VAL A 481 27.23 -10.26 5.67
N ALA A 482 25.96 -10.66 5.71
CA ALA A 482 25.27 -11.07 6.93
C ALA A 482 25.55 -12.51 7.42
N SER A 483 26.34 -13.29 6.68
CA SER A 483 26.60 -14.70 6.99
C SER A 483 28.00 -15.12 6.57
N GLU A 484 28.78 -15.66 7.50
CA GLU A 484 30.11 -16.17 7.20
C GLU A 484 30.10 -17.42 6.30
N VAL A 485 29.00 -18.16 6.24
CA VAL A 485 28.86 -19.29 5.30
C VAL A 485 28.65 -18.78 3.88
N THR A 486 27.82 -17.75 3.70
CA THR A 486 27.48 -17.16 2.40
C THR A 486 28.72 -16.61 1.69
N GLY A 487 28.83 -16.86 0.39
CA GLY A 487 29.87 -16.36 -0.51
C GLY A 487 29.35 -16.15 -1.93
N LEU A 488 30.24 -15.81 -2.88
CA LEU A 488 29.87 -15.64 -4.29
C LEU A 488 29.18 -16.87 -4.87
N SER A 489 29.59 -18.08 -4.48
CA SER A 489 28.96 -19.32 -4.94
C SER A 489 27.52 -19.49 -4.46
N THR A 490 27.15 -18.93 -3.29
CA THR A 490 25.75 -18.79 -2.86
C THR A 490 25.00 -17.78 -3.73
N LEU A 491 25.61 -16.63 -4.04
CA LEU A 491 24.98 -15.60 -4.87
C LEU A 491 24.74 -16.08 -6.31
N GLY A 492 25.71 -16.78 -6.89
CA GLY A 492 25.59 -17.40 -8.22
C GLY A 492 24.52 -18.49 -8.26
N ALA A 493 24.29 -19.22 -7.16
CA ALA A 493 23.17 -20.15 -7.07
C ALA A 493 21.81 -19.44 -7.05
N LEU A 494 21.67 -18.34 -6.27
CA LEU A 494 20.46 -17.51 -6.26
C LEU A 494 20.15 -16.90 -7.64
N ALA A 495 21.19 -16.42 -8.34
CA ALA A 495 21.06 -15.90 -9.70
C ALA A 495 20.62 -16.99 -10.70
N ARG A 496 21.20 -18.20 -10.63
CA ARG A 496 20.78 -19.36 -11.45
C ARG A 496 19.34 -19.79 -11.13
N ASP A 497 18.96 -19.83 -9.85
CA ASP A 497 17.59 -20.14 -9.42
C ASP A 497 16.57 -19.12 -9.97
N SER A 498 16.91 -17.82 -10.01
CA SER A 498 16.03 -16.80 -10.60
C SER A 498 15.80 -16.98 -12.11
N ILE A 499 16.72 -17.64 -12.84
CA ILE A 499 16.49 -18.04 -14.22
C ILE A 499 15.58 -19.28 -14.26
N GLU A 500 15.83 -20.28 -13.42
CA GLU A 500 15.10 -21.55 -13.42
C GLU A 500 13.63 -21.41 -12.96
N PHE A 501 13.35 -20.59 -11.95
CA PHE A 501 11.98 -20.38 -11.43
C PHE A 501 11.22 -19.24 -12.11
N SER A 502 11.80 -18.60 -13.13
CA SER A 502 11.08 -17.69 -14.02
C SER A 502 9.97 -18.42 -14.81
N SER A 503 9.01 -17.67 -15.34
CA SER A 503 7.97 -18.18 -16.25
C SER A 503 8.48 -18.41 -17.69
N MET A 504 9.74 -18.09 -17.99
CA MET A 504 10.36 -18.33 -19.30
C MET A 504 10.18 -19.79 -19.74
N ASP A 505 9.96 -20.01 -21.04
CA ASP A 505 9.98 -21.35 -21.62
C ASP A 505 11.40 -21.93 -21.65
N THR A 506 11.53 -23.22 -22.01
CA THR A 506 12.81 -23.93 -21.99
C THR A 506 13.86 -23.29 -22.91
N GLU A 507 13.49 -22.78 -24.08
CA GLU A 507 14.44 -22.14 -25.01
C GLU A 507 14.91 -20.79 -24.46
N GLN A 508 13.98 -19.99 -23.92
CA GLN A 508 14.27 -18.74 -23.23
C GLN A 508 15.18 -18.97 -22.00
N LYS A 509 14.96 -20.04 -21.24
CA LYS A 509 15.80 -20.42 -20.08
C LYS A 509 17.20 -20.88 -20.48
N GLU A 510 17.36 -21.71 -21.51
CA GLU A 510 18.71 -22.07 -21.98
C GLU A 510 19.46 -20.87 -22.57
N LYS A 511 18.79 -19.98 -23.31
CA LYS A 511 19.42 -18.73 -23.77
C LYS A 511 19.83 -17.85 -22.58
N ALA A 512 18.96 -17.70 -21.58
CA ALA A 512 19.23 -16.94 -20.37
C ALA A 512 20.41 -17.50 -19.58
N ARG A 513 20.47 -18.83 -19.39
CA ARG A 513 21.60 -19.54 -18.77
C ARG A 513 22.90 -19.30 -19.53
N ALA A 514 22.91 -19.51 -20.84
CA ALA A 514 24.11 -19.36 -21.67
C ALA A 514 24.65 -17.91 -21.65
N ALA A 515 23.77 -16.92 -21.70
CA ALA A 515 24.14 -15.51 -21.55
C ALA A 515 24.69 -15.21 -20.14
N TRP A 516 24.01 -15.71 -19.09
CA TRP A 516 24.39 -15.47 -17.70
C TRP A 516 25.75 -16.10 -17.34
N GLU A 517 26.00 -17.36 -17.70
CA GLU A 517 27.28 -18.04 -17.40
C GLU A 517 28.48 -17.37 -18.07
N GLY A 518 28.28 -16.77 -19.25
CA GLY A 518 29.31 -15.97 -19.94
C GLY A 518 29.72 -14.75 -19.12
N VAL A 519 28.74 -13.91 -18.74
CA VAL A 519 29.00 -12.70 -17.93
C VAL A 519 29.43 -13.08 -16.50
N TRP A 520 28.97 -14.22 -15.97
CA TRP A 520 29.40 -14.73 -14.66
C TRP A 520 30.90 -15.05 -14.68
N LYS A 521 31.39 -15.72 -15.74
CA LYS A 521 32.83 -15.95 -15.91
C LYS A 521 33.62 -14.65 -15.96
N GLU A 522 33.17 -13.65 -16.72
CA GLU A 522 33.83 -12.32 -16.80
C GLU A 522 33.88 -11.62 -15.43
N PHE A 523 32.79 -11.69 -14.65
CA PHE A 523 32.74 -11.18 -13.27
C PHE A 523 33.72 -11.91 -12.34
N LEU A 524 33.84 -13.24 -12.44
CA LEU A 524 34.79 -13.99 -11.61
C LEU A 524 36.25 -13.71 -11.98
N GLU A 525 36.55 -13.47 -13.26
CA GLU A 525 37.88 -13.02 -13.72
C GLU A 525 38.18 -11.63 -13.12
N TYR A 526 37.26 -10.67 -13.24
CA TYR A 526 37.36 -9.34 -12.64
C TYR A 526 37.61 -9.39 -11.11
N VAL A 527 36.88 -10.22 -10.37
CA VAL A 527 37.06 -10.38 -8.90
C VAL A 527 38.48 -10.82 -8.54
N VAL A 528 39.10 -11.68 -9.35
CA VAL A 528 40.45 -12.20 -9.11
C VAL A 528 41.55 -11.18 -9.48
N GLU A 529 41.30 -10.27 -10.42
CA GLU A 529 42.26 -9.23 -10.82
C GLU A 529 42.43 -8.12 -9.76
N ILE A 530 41.40 -7.84 -8.96
CA ILE A 530 41.38 -6.72 -7.98
C ILE A 530 42.50 -6.83 -6.91
N GLU A 531 42.83 -8.04 -6.45
CA GLU A 531 43.98 -8.23 -5.55
C GLU A 531 45.31 -8.09 -6.28
N SER A 532 45.39 -8.53 -7.54
CA SER A 532 46.62 -8.47 -8.35
C SER A 532 47.06 -7.03 -8.63
N ALA A 533 46.10 -6.12 -8.82
CA ALA A 533 46.34 -4.67 -8.88
C ALA A 533 46.64 -4.04 -7.50
N SER A 534 46.26 -4.69 -6.40
CA SER A 534 46.47 -4.20 -5.03
C SER A 534 47.84 -4.61 -4.47
N THR A 535 48.34 -5.81 -4.78
CA THR A 535 49.67 -6.28 -4.34
C THR A 535 50.81 -5.62 -5.12
N SER A 536 50.66 -5.48 -6.44
CA SER A 536 51.66 -4.81 -7.30
C SER A 536 51.88 -3.34 -6.95
N ALA A 537 50.89 -2.66 -6.34
CA ALA A 537 51.03 -1.32 -5.79
C ALA A 537 51.88 -1.27 -4.49
N VAL A 538 51.96 -2.37 -3.73
CA VAL A 538 52.74 -2.45 -2.48
C VAL A 538 54.22 -2.73 -2.76
N ASP A 539 54.53 -3.61 -3.73
CA ASP A 539 55.93 -3.88 -4.10
C ASP A 539 56.67 -2.63 -4.62
N LEU A 540 55.96 -1.76 -5.36
CA LEU A 540 56.49 -0.47 -5.84
C LEU A 540 56.72 0.56 -4.71
N ALA A 541 56.07 0.42 -3.56
CA ALA A 541 56.23 1.34 -2.43
C ALA A 541 57.52 1.11 -1.61
N SER A 542 58.30 0.07 -1.93
CA SER A 542 59.55 -0.27 -1.25
C SER A 542 60.73 0.66 -1.61
N CYS A 543 60.66 1.38 -2.73
CA CYS A 543 61.72 2.26 -3.23
C CYS A 543 61.74 3.63 -2.54
N HIS A 544 62.65 3.82 -1.57
CA HIS A 544 62.83 5.08 -0.85
C HIS A 544 63.29 6.26 -1.73
N LEU A 545 62.52 7.36 -1.73
CA LEU A 545 63.00 8.73 -1.99
C LEU A 545 62.30 9.72 -1.04
N PRO A 546 62.97 10.81 -0.61
CA PRO A 546 62.44 11.74 0.39
C PRO A 546 61.44 12.77 -0.19
N PRO A 547 60.53 13.33 0.63
CA PRO A 547 59.42 14.15 0.15
C PRO A 547 59.77 15.65 -0.06
N PRO A 548 59.29 16.28 -1.15
CA PRO A 548 59.17 17.74 -1.26
C PRO A 548 57.89 18.26 -0.58
N SER A 549 57.78 19.58 -0.41
CA SER A 549 56.83 20.25 0.49
C SER A 549 55.45 20.60 -0.11
N LEU A 550 54.48 20.80 0.80
CA LEU A 550 53.07 21.11 0.54
C LEU A 550 52.82 22.50 -0.08
N VAL A 551 51.91 22.55 -1.06
CA VAL A 551 51.05 23.73 -1.34
C VAL A 551 49.64 23.22 -1.70
N ARG A 552 48.59 23.84 -1.12
CA ARG A 552 47.18 23.55 -1.47
C ARG A 552 46.67 24.51 -2.56
N PRO A 553 45.85 24.05 -3.52
CA PRO A 553 44.88 24.90 -4.22
C PRO A 553 43.51 24.86 -3.53
N SER A 554 42.69 25.89 -3.76
CA SER A 554 41.32 26.00 -3.27
C SER A 554 40.34 26.38 -4.40
N SER A 555 39.07 26.07 -4.18
CA SER A 555 37.89 26.15 -5.05
C SER A 555 37.83 27.27 -6.12
N PRO A 556 37.32 26.99 -7.33
CA PRO A 556 36.78 27.99 -8.24
C PRO A 556 35.29 28.26 -8.01
N GLY A 557 34.88 29.52 -8.12
CA GLY A 557 33.47 29.97 -8.17
C GLY A 557 33.00 30.29 -9.61
N PRO A 558 31.75 30.76 -9.78
CA PRO A 558 31.07 30.85 -11.08
C PRO A 558 31.34 32.16 -11.87
N LEU A 559 30.93 32.17 -13.13
CA LEU A 559 30.86 33.35 -14.02
C LEU A 559 29.58 33.33 -14.87
N ALA A 560 29.09 34.51 -15.25
CA ALA A 560 27.90 34.70 -16.09
C ALA A 560 28.04 35.96 -17.00
N ASP A 561 27.16 36.02 -18.00
CA ASP A 561 26.68 37.17 -18.80
C ASP A 561 27.58 37.90 -19.85
N ALA A 562 27.03 37.88 -21.09
CA ALA A 562 26.94 38.95 -22.12
C ALA A 562 28.23 39.46 -22.85
N ASP A 563 28.19 40.11 -24.04
CA ASP A 563 27.09 40.52 -24.94
C ASP A 563 27.54 40.67 -26.44
N SER A 564 26.60 40.56 -27.40
CA SER A 564 26.58 41.15 -28.77
C SER A 564 27.69 40.76 -29.82
N ASN A 565 27.43 40.46 -31.11
CA ASN A 565 26.92 41.40 -32.14
C ASN A 565 26.67 40.77 -33.56
N ARG A 566 25.62 41.25 -34.27
CA ARG A 566 25.41 41.48 -35.74
C ARG A 566 25.90 40.51 -36.87
N LYS A 567 24.94 39.73 -37.40
CA LYS A 567 24.29 39.78 -38.76
C LYS A 567 25.09 39.92 -40.11
N ARG A 568 24.59 39.16 -41.13
CA ARG A 568 24.73 39.25 -42.64
C ARG A 568 25.84 38.37 -43.28
N SER A 569 25.69 37.76 -44.48
CA SER A 569 24.52 37.61 -45.39
C SER A 569 24.72 36.66 -46.62
N ARG A 570 23.59 36.15 -47.17
CA ARG A 570 23.28 35.76 -48.57
C ARG A 570 23.64 34.35 -49.12
N SER A 571 22.69 33.86 -49.95
CA SER A 571 22.61 32.60 -50.75
C SER A 571 23.02 32.87 -52.25
N PRO A 572 22.87 31.96 -53.28
CA PRO A 572 21.81 30.95 -53.53
C PRO A 572 22.30 29.56 -54.05
N SER A 573 21.46 28.87 -54.83
CA SER A 573 21.44 27.43 -55.18
C SER A 573 22.00 27.08 -56.58
N ASP A 574 22.19 25.78 -56.87
CA ASP A 574 21.34 25.02 -57.82
C ASP A 574 21.70 23.51 -57.95
N SER A 575 20.63 22.68 -58.02
CA SER A 575 20.36 21.52 -58.92
C SER A 575 21.29 20.27 -59.00
N ASP A 576 20.87 19.07 -59.47
CA ASP A 576 19.53 18.56 -59.89
C ASP A 576 19.35 17.01 -59.68
N THR A 577 18.12 16.58 -59.94
CA THR A 577 17.35 15.31 -59.86
C THR A 577 17.92 13.90 -60.20
N LYS A 578 17.22 12.91 -59.57
CA LYS A 578 16.85 11.53 -60.00
C LYS A 578 17.95 10.44 -60.07
N GLN A 579 17.67 9.13 -60.14
CA GLN A 579 16.63 8.14 -59.72
C GLN A 579 16.81 6.89 -60.62
N TYR A 580 16.61 5.68 -60.07
CA TYR A 580 16.92 4.36 -60.65
C TYR A 580 16.72 4.08 -62.15
N LYS A 581 17.60 3.21 -62.69
CA LYS A 581 17.26 2.16 -63.67
C LYS A 581 18.10 0.89 -63.48
N ARG A 582 17.65 -0.24 -64.05
CA ARG A 582 18.13 -1.62 -63.83
C ARG A 582 18.51 -2.28 -65.15
N ALA A 583 19.55 -3.11 -65.19
CA ALA A 583 19.89 -4.02 -66.29
C ALA A 583 20.57 -5.31 -65.76
N ASN A 584 20.58 -6.39 -66.56
CA ASN A 584 21.08 -7.73 -66.21
C ASN A 584 21.35 -8.57 -67.50
N THR A 585 21.88 -9.79 -67.33
CA THR A 585 21.79 -11.01 -68.20
C THR A 585 22.87 -11.35 -69.25
N GLY A 586 23.04 -12.67 -69.42
CA GLY A 586 23.76 -13.42 -70.47
C GLY A 586 24.66 -14.53 -69.88
N VAL A 587 24.64 -15.82 -70.27
CA VAL A 587 23.89 -16.68 -71.23
C VAL A 587 23.97 -18.15 -70.71
N GLY A 588 23.08 -19.14 -70.92
CA GLY A 588 21.83 -19.22 -71.71
C GLY A 588 20.94 -20.46 -71.44
N PRO A 589 21.08 -21.63 -72.13
CA PRO A 589 19.94 -22.57 -72.38
C PRO A 589 20.13 -24.03 -71.85
N SER A 590 19.18 -24.99 -71.92
CA SER A 590 17.87 -25.08 -72.64
C SER A 590 16.78 -25.90 -71.87
N ASP A 591 15.55 -25.92 -72.43
CA ASP A 591 14.42 -26.89 -72.24
C ASP A 591 13.74 -27.00 -70.84
N ALA A 592 12.41 -26.86 -70.63
CA ALA A 592 11.16 -27.41 -71.24
C ALA A 592 10.74 -28.80 -70.67
N SER A 593 9.47 -29.13 -70.34
CA SER A 593 8.21 -28.35 -70.20
C SER A 593 7.10 -29.21 -69.51
N HIS A 594 6.04 -28.57 -68.94
CA HIS A 594 4.73 -29.18 -68.54
C HIS A 594 4.73 -30.30 -67.45
N SER A 595 3.64 -30.67 -66.76
CA SER A 595 2.35 -30.01 -66.41
C SER A 595 1.58 -30.82 -65.33
N ASN A 596 0.44 -30.29 -64.85
CA ASN A 596 -0.64 -30.95 -64.09
C ASN A 596 -0.45 -31.23 -62.59
N GLY A 597 -1.59 -31.41 -61.91
CA GLY A 597 -1.75 -31.70 -60.49
C GLY A 597 -3.19 -32.18 -60.20
N ALA A 598 -3.74 -31.82 -59.04
CA ALA A 598 -5.05 -32.23 -58.49
C ALA A 598 -5.15 -33.70 -57.99
N GLY A 599 -5.93 -33.88 -56.92
CA GLY A 599 -6.16 -35.17 -56.25
C GLY A 599 -6.63 -34.97 -54.81
N SER A 600 -7.95 -34.99 -54.57
CA SER A 600 -8.57 -34.78 -53.25
C SER A 600 -9.84 -35.63 -53.08
N SER A 601 -9.83 -36.54 -52.09
CA SER A 601 -10.98 -37.27 -51.50
C SER A 601 -10.48 -37.82 -50.15
N ALA A 602 -11.14 -37.71 -48.99
CA ALA A 602 -12.46 -38.23 -48.60
C ALA A 602 -12.45 -39.79 -48.46
N GLU A 603 -13.00 -40.44 -47.42
CA GLU A 603 -14.05 -40.05 -46.45
C GLU A 603 -13.89 -40.61 -45.00
N ARG A 604 -14.50 -39.88 -44.05
CA ARG A 604 -15.30 -40.26 -42.85
C ARG A 604 -15.19 -41.64 -42.16
N ASN A 605 -15.09 -41.56 -40.82
CA ASN A 605 -15.81 -42.31 -39.76
C ASN A 605 -16.33 -43.74 -39.99
N ASN A 606 -15.97 -44.68 -39.10
CA ASN A 606 -16.93 -45.16 -38.07
C ASN A 606 -16.23 -45.75 -36.81
N MET A 607 -17.00 -46.00 -35.75
CA MET A 607 -16.60 -46.50 -34.43
C MET A 607 -16.65 -48.03 -34.28
N THR A 608 -16.23 -48.48 -33.09
CA THR A 608 -16.64 -49.70 -32.32
C THR A 608 -15.73 -50.92 -32.31
N SER A 609 -15.09 -51.15 -31.15
CA SER A 609 -15.34 -52.32 -30.30
C SER A 609 -14.82 -52.06 -28.87
N ASP A 610 -15.32 -52.80 -27.89
CA ASP A 610 -15.06 -52.63 -26.45
C ASP A 610 -14.90 -54.01 -25.79
N ALA A 611 -14.52 -54.02 -24.51
CA ALA A 611 -14.69 -55.07 -23.51
C ALA A 611 -13.61 -56.16 -23.31
N THR A 612 -13.24 -56.25 -22.02
CA THR A 612 -12.93 -57.47 -21.21
C THR A 612 -11.59 -58.24 -21.35
N LYS A 613 -10.75 -58.01 -20.33
CA LYS A 613 -10.23 -59.00 -19.33
C LYS A 613 -10.09 -60.49 -19.71
N SER A 614 -8.96 -61.06 -19.33
CA SER A 614 -8.84 -62.46 -18.86
C SER A 614 -7.84 -62.58 -17.70
N SER A 615 -7.85 -63.69 -16.95
CA SER A 615 -7.12 -63.82 -15.67
C SER A 615 -6.99 -65.27 -15.15
N SER A 616 -5.84 -65.63 -14.59
CA SER A 616 -5.59 -66.79 -13.68
C SER A 616 -4.19 -66.61 -13.06
N ALA A 617 -3.96 -66.66 -11.74
CA ALA A 617 -4.10 -67.78 -10.78
C ALA A 617 -3.00 -68.87 -10.99
N ALA A 618 -2.41 -69.53 -9.98
CA ALA A 618 -2.69 -69.63 -8.53
C ALA A 618 -1.40 -69.93 -7.72
N ASP A 619 -1.26 -69.71 -6.40
CA ASP A 619 -2.03 -68.84 -5.46
C ASP A 619 -1.08 -68.10 -4.47
N ASP A 620 -0.89 -68.28 -3.14
CA ASP A 620 -1.35 -69.21 -2.08
C ASP A 620 -1.32 -68.53 -0.65
N ASN A 621 -1.70 -69.28 0.38
CA ASN A 621 -2.08 -69.01 1.79
C ASN A 621 -0.95 -68.68 2.82
N ALA A 622 -1.19 -68.23 4.07
CA ALA A 622 -2.38 -67.70 4.77
C ALA A 622 -1.98 -66.97 6.09
N ALA A 623 -2.95 -66.34 6.78
CA ALA A 623 -2.76 -65.60 8.04
C ALA A 623 -3.10 -66.41 9.31
N SER A 624 -2.72 -65.90 10.50
CA SER A 624 -3.50 -66.08 11.74
C SER A 624 -3.08 -65.13 12.87
N THR A 625 -4.05 -64.74 13.70
CA THR A 625 -3.87 -64.07 15.00
C THR A 625 -3.70 -65.11 16.11
N PRO A 626 -3.17 -64.74 17.27
CA PRO A 626 -4.03 -64.78 18.46
C PRO A 626 -3.82 -63.56 19.39
N GLY A 627 -4.65 -63.43 20.42
CA GLY A 627 -4.53 -62.35 21.40
C GLY A 627 -5.05 -62.73 22.79
N SER A 628 -5.44 -61.68 23.53
CA SER A 628 -6.10 -61.67 24.85
C SER A 628 -5.24 -61.55 26.12
N ASN A 629 -5.59 -60.50 26.87
CA ASN A 629 -5.86 -60.46 28.32
C ASN A 629 -4.76 -60.19 29.37
N ARG A 630 -5.21 -59.36 30.34
CA ARG A 630 -4.67 -58.99 31.66
C ARG A 630 -3.50 -57.99 31.67
N SER A 631 -3.47 -57.02 32.57
CA SER A 631 -4.52 -56.51 33.49
C SER A 631 -4.09 -55.17 34.10
N ASP A 632 -5.03 -54.39 34.64
CA ASP A 632 -4.76 -53.21 35.44
C ASP A 632 -3.72 -53.44 36.55
N ARG A 633 -2.93 -52.40 36.84
CA ARG A 633 -2.59 -52.04 38.22
C ARG A 633 -2.45 -50.53 38.40
N GLN A 634 -3.20 -50.05 39.38
CA GLN A 634 -3.29 -48.68 39.87
C GLN A 634 -2.23 -48.45 40.97
N LYS A 635 -2.14 -47.22 41.50
CA LYS A 635 -1.41 -46.79 42.72
C LYS A 635 0.11 -46.66 42.57
N ASP A 636 0.81 -45.80 43.32
CA ASP A 636 0.46 -44.63 44.19
C ASP A 636 1.77 -43.83 44.37
N ASP A 637 1.68 -42.57 44.85
CA ASP A 637 2.72 -41.76 45.54
C ASP A 637 4.14 -41.61 44.92
N GLY A 638 4.86 -40.49 45.06
CA GLY A 638 4.58 -39.22 45.74
C GLY A 638 5.82 -38.64 46.44
N VAL A 639 5.77 -37.33 46.76
CA VAL A 639 6.56 -36.64 47.81
C VAL A 639 8.04 -36.26 47.54
N LYS A 640 8.39 -35.03 47.99
CA LYS A 640 9.71 -34.34 48.11
C LYS A 640 10.36 -33.84 46.81
N SER A 641 10.73 -32.56 46.63
CA SER A 641 10.84 -31.34 47.47
C SER A 641 12.14 -31.09 48.27
N SER A 642 12.96 -30.17 47.75
CA SER A 642 13.93 -29.26 48.40
C SER A 642 14.25 -28.18 47.35
N GLY A 643 14.19 -26.86 47.60
CA GLY A 643 15.04 -26.09 48.54
C GLY A 643 16.29 -25.64 47.76
N ASP A 644 16.67 -24.36 47.63
CA ASP A 644 16.57 -23.19 48.51
C ASP A 644 15.99 -21.97 47.73
N SER A 645 15.22 -20.98 48.22
CA SER A 645 15.36 -20.02 49.35
C SER A 645 16.63 -19.15 49.34
N GLY A 646 16.46 -17.82 49.48
CA GLY A 646 17.57 -16.84 49.51
C GLY A 646 17.09 -15.40 49.22
N ASP A 647 16.73 -14.66 50.28
CA ASP A 647 15.98 -13.40 50.19
C ASP A 647 16.81 -12.15 50.64
N ALA A 648 16.26 -10.96 50.37
CA ALA A 648 16.51 -9.66 51.02
C ALA A 648 17.75 -8.76 50.71
N LYS A 649 17.44 -7.63 50.05
CA LYS A 649 17.72 -6.21 50.44
C LYS A 649 19.14 -5.68 50.78
N ALA A 650 19.59 -4.69 50.00
CA ALA A 650 20.18 -3.40 50.43
C ALA A 650 20.31 -2.47 49.18
N SER A 651 19.56 -1.38 49.00
CA SER A 651 19.62 -0.04 49.64
C SER A 651 20.85 0.82 49.30
N THR A 652 20.66 1.80 48.41
CA THR A 652 21.52 3.01 48.29
C THR A 652 20.68 4.23 47.94
N SER A 653 20.95 5.35 48.61
CA SER A 653 20.43 6.68 48.30
C SER A 653 21.58 7.58 47.86
N GLY A 654 21.42 8.32 46.77
CA GLY A 654 22.40 9.30 46.28
C GLY A 654 21.75 10.23 45.26
N GLU A 655 21.84 11.54 45.51
CA GLU A 655 21.22 12.57 44.68
C GLU A 655 22.06 12.84 43.42
N ALA A 656 21.40 13.10 42.30
CA ALA A 656 22.02 13.58 41.07
C ALA A 656 21.20 14.75 40.50
N SER A 657 21.89 15.83 40.10
CA SER A 657 21.27 17.11 39.75
C SER A 657 20.47 17.07 38.43
N SER A 658 19.22 17.51 38.46
CA SER A 658 18.36 17.60 37.28
C SER A 658 18.68 18.84 36.41
N SER A 659 19.50 18.68 35.38
CA SER A 659 19.61 19.65 34.28
C SER A 659 18.63 19.27 33.16
N THR A 660 17.43 19.85 33.18
CA THR A 660 16.36 19.53 32.21
C THR A 660 16.64 20.09 30.81
N ALA A 661 17.02 19.22 29.88
CA ALA A 661 16.87 19.47 28.45
C ALA A 661 15.49 18.93 28.01
N ALA A 662 14.68 19.76 27.35
CA ALA A 662 13.30 19.40 27.01
C ALA A 662 13.24 18.45 25.80
N SER A 663 12.61 17.28 25.96
CA SER A 663 12.30 16.37 24.86
C SER A 663 11.04 16.85 24.12
N THR A 664 11.19 17.15 22.83
CA THR A 664 10.06 17.51 21.95
C THR A 664 9.45 16.26 21.32
N VAL A 665 8.40 15.73 21.94
CA VAL A 665 7.55 14.68 21.36
C VAL A 665 6.85 15.25 20.10
N PRO A 666 6.80 14.54 18.96
CA PRO A 666 6.08 15.02 17.78
C PRO A 666 4.57 15.12 18.06
N PRO A 667 3.87 16.14 17.53
CA PRO A 667 2.46 16.39 17.86
C PRO A 667 1.54 15.28 17.33
N SER A 668 0.61 14.83 18.17
CA SER A 668 -0.46 13.93 17.75
C SER A 668 -1.46 14.60 16.80
N ALA A 669 -2.14 13.79 16.00
CA ALA A 669 -3.09 14.27 15.00
C ALA A 669 -4.20 15.16 15.62
N ASN A 670 -4.55 16.23 14.90
CA ASN A 670 -5.56 17.19 15.34
C ASN A 670 -6.96 16.58 15.30
N ILE A 671 -7.72 16.74 16.39
CA ILE A 671 -9.12 16.33 16.51
C ILE A 671 -9.98 17.50 17.01
N HIS A 672 -11.28 17.50 16.67
CA HIS A 672 -12.27 18.41 17.21
C HIS A 672 -13.43 17.60 17.83
N MET A 673 -13.43 17.48 19.16
CA MET A 673 -14.45 16.75 19.92
C MET A 673 -15.51 17.69 20.47
N ARG A 674 -16.77 17.23 20.48
CA ARG A 674 -17.93 17.99 20.96
C ARG A 674 -18.65 17.18 22.02
N CYS A 675 -19.14 17.85 23.07
CA CYS A 675 -19.95 17.21 24.09
C CYS A 675 -21.06 18.14 24.62
N LEU A 676 -22.07 17.54 25.24
CA LEU A 676 -23.12 18.21 25.98
C LEU A 676 -22.73 18.29 27.46
N ILE A 677 -22.80 19.48 28.04
CA ILE A 677 -22.57 19.75 29.47
C ILE A 677 -23.75 20.54 30.04
N VAL A 678 -24.04 20.40 31.33
CA VAL A 678 -25.09 21.21 31.97
C VAL A 678 -24.60 22.65 32.19
N THR A 679 -25.54 23.60 32.21
CA THR A 679 -25.24 25.03 32.31
C THR A 679 -24.55 25.43 33.62
N GLN A 680 -24.73 24.65 34.68
CA GLN A 680 -23.99 24.79 35.94
C GLN A 680 -22.50 24.48 35.76
N ASP A 681 -22.16 23.28 35.30
CA ASP A 681 -20.78 22.86 35.00
C ASP A 681 -20.13 23.79 33.97
N ALA A 682 -20.88 24.23 32.96
CA ALA A 682 -20.43 25.21 31.98
C ALA A 682 -19.98 26.53 32.61
N SER A 683 -20.61 26.98 33.69
CA SER A 683 -20.21 28.16 34.46
C SER A 683 -18.95 27.91 35.29
N ILE A 684 -18.80 26.70 35.86
CA ILE A 684 -17.61 26.28 36.61
C ILE A 684 -16.38 26.18 35.68
N ILE A 685 -16.54 25.62 34.49
CA ILE A 685 -15.49 25.49 33.46
C ILE A 685 -15.03 26.87 32.97
N ILE A 686 -15.93 27.84 32.80
CA ILE A 686 -15.58 29.18 32.33
C ILE A 686 -14.88 29.99 33.44
N GLY A 687 -15.43 29.98 34.66
CA GLY A 687 -14.92 30.79 35.78
C GLY A 687 -15.17 32.29 35.62
N LYS A 688 -14.91 33.06 36.67
CA LYS A 688 -15.12 34.52 36.65
C LYS A 688 -14.18 35.16 35.62
N GLY A 689 -14.73 35.85 34.62
CA GLY A 689 -13.96 36.49 33.54
C GLY A 689 -13.27 35.52 32.58
N GLY A 690 -13.66 34.23 32.54
CA GLY A 690 -13.00 33.23 31.69
C GLY A 690 -11.69 32.66 32.27
N SER A 691 -11.37 32.98 33.53
CA SER A 691 -10.14 32.55 34.22
C SER A 691 -9.91 31.04 34.16
N HIS A 692 -10.91 30.22 34.52
CA HIS A 692 -10.77 28.77 34.58
C HIS A 692 -10.58 28.15 33.19
N VAL A 693 -11.33 28.62 32.17
CA VAL A 693 -11.18 28.08 30.81
C VAL A 693 -9.85 28.51 30.18
N ASN A 694 -9.29 29.67 30.56
CA ASN A 694 -7.95 30.07 30.17
C ASN A 694 -6.87 29.18 30.80
N GLU A 695 -6.96 28.91 32.10
CA GLU A 695 -6.04 28.00 32.82
C GLU A 695 -6.07 26.58 32.23
N ILE A 696 -7.26 26.07 31.86
CA ILE A 696 -7.41 24.77 31.19
C ILE A 696 -6.77 24.79 29.80
N ARG A 697 -6.96 25.87 29.00
CA ARG A 697 -6.30 26.02 27.68
C ARG A 697 -4.77 26.02 27.82
N GLU A 698 -4.25 26.75 28.80
CA GLU A 698 -2.82 26.88 29.09
C GLU A 698 -2.19 25.55 29.51
N LYS A 699 -2.74 24.87 30.53
CA LYS A 699 -2.22 23.57 31.00
C LYS A 699 -2.45 22.42 30.01
N SER A 700 -3.40 22.51 29.08
CA SER A 700 -3.66 21.44 28.09
C SER A 700 -2.99 21.65 26.73
N GLY A 701 -2.85 22.90 26.27
CA GLY A 701 -2.51 23.22 24.88
C GLY A 701 -3.71 23.14 23.90
N ALA A 702 -4.93 22.84 24.38
CA ALA A 702 -6.11 22.68 23.53
C ALA A 702 -7.01 23.92 23.49
N ARG A 703 -7.64 24.16 22.33
CA ARG A 703 -8.66 25.20 22.16
C ARG A 703 -10.00 24.73 22.73
N VAL A 704 -10.31 25.16 23.95
CA VAL A 704 -11.59 24.92 24.64
C VAL A 704 -12.58 26.06 24.37
N MET A 705 -13.81 25.77 23.92
CA MET A 705 -14.88 26.76 23.65
C MET A 705 -16.26 26.26 24.10
N VAL A 706 -16.99 27.08 24.87
CA VAL A 706 -18.35 26.79 25.33
C VAL A 706 -19.35 27.64 24.55
N SER A 707 -20.44 27.06 24.06
CA SER A 707 -21.53 27.79 23.41
C SER A 707 -22.20 28.78 24.38
N GLU A 708 -22.85 29.81 23.85
CA GLU A 708 -23.69 30.71 24.66
C GLU A 708 -24.81 29.95 25.39
N SER A 709 -25.38 30.58 26.42
CA SER A 709 -26.45 30.00 27.23
C SER A 709 -27.81 30.36 26.64
N ILE A 710 -28.58 29.37 26.21
CA ILE A 710 -29.90 29.57 25.60
C ILE A 710 -30.97 29.57 26.71
N PRO A 711 -31.79 30.62 26.88
CA PRO A 711 -32.83 30.65 27.91
C PRO A 711 -33.78 29.46 27.85
N GLY A 712 -34.00 28.81 28.99
CA GLY A 712 -34.85 27.63 29.12
C GLY A 712 -34.22 26.30 28.69
N ASN A 713 -32.96 26.28 28.22
CA ASN A 713 -32.24 25.03 27.96
C ASN A 713 -31.23 24.72 29.09
N PRO A 714 -31.30 23.54 29.74
CA PRO A 714 -30.32 23.16 30.76
C PRO A 714 -28.93 22.81 30.20
N GLU A 715 -28.81 22.42 28.93
CA GLU A 715 -27.55 21.95 28.33
C GLU A 715 -26.90 22.97 27.38
N ARG A 716 -25.57 23.00 27.37
CA ARG A 716 -24.70 23.80 26.50
C ARG A 716 -23.69 22.89 25.80
N ILE A 717 -23.16 23.35 24.65
CA ILE A 717 -22.19 22.59 23.88
C ILE A 717 -20.78 23.04 24.25
N LEU A 718 -19.93 22.09 24.65
CA LEU A 718 -18.50 22.26 24.86
C LEU A 718 -17.76 21.64 23.67
N ASN A 719 -16.97 22.46 22.97
CA ASN A 719 -16.11 22.04 21.86
C ASN A 719 -14.65 22.14 22.33
N VAL A 720 -13.86 21.10 22.06
CA VAL A 720 -12.43 21.03 22.41
C VAL A 720 -11.66 20.54 21.19
N SER A 721 -10.63 21.28 20.78
CA SER A 721 -9.86 20.95 19.58
C SER A 721 -8.37 21.26 19.67
N GLY A 722 -7.56 20.43 19.00
CA GLY A 722 -6.10 20.47 18.98
C GLY A 722 -5.54 19.06 18.81
N PRO A 723 -4.23 18.84 19.06
CA PRO A 723 -3.63 17.51 19.11
C PRO A 723 -4.39 16.59 20.08
N LEU A 724 -4.50 15.29 19.76
CA LEU A 724 -5.26 14.33 20.58
C LEU A 724 -4.82 14.31 22.05
N ASP A 725 -3.52 14.39 22.33
CA ASP A 725 -2.99 14.45 23.71
C ASP A 725 -3.48 15.71 24.44
N ALA A 726 -3.47 16.86 23.76
CA ALA A 726 -3.95 18.12 24.31
C ALA A 726 -5.46 18.07 24.57
N VAL A 727 -6.24 17.52 23.64
CA VAL A 727 -7.71 17.40 23.75
C VAL A 727 -8.09 16.46 24.89
N SER A 728 -7.49 15.27 24.94
CA SER A 728 -7.77 14.28 25.99
C SER A 728 -7.33 14.75 27.38
N LYS A 729 -6.16 15.40 27.50
CA LYS A 729 -5.69 16.08 28.72
C LYS A 729 -6.65 17.21 29.15
N ALA A 730 -7.16 18.00 28.21
CA ALA A 730 -8.15 19.04 28.52
C ALA A 730 -9.43 18.46 29.15
N PHE A 731 -9.94 17.33 28.65
CA PHE A 731 -11.10 16.66 29.26
C PHE A 731 -10.82 16.15 30.68
N GLY A 732 -9.61 15.66 30.96
CA GLY A 732 -9.18 15.34 32.32
C GLY A 732 -9.15 16.56 33.26
N LEU A 733 -8.63 17.70 32.79
CA LEU A 733 -8.61 18.96 33.55
C LEU A 733 -10.02 19.55 33.75
N ILE A 734 -10.90 19.42 32.76
CA ILE A 734 -12.32 19.81 32.86
C ILE A 734 -13.01 19.04 34.00
N VAL A 735 -12.84 17.71 34.09
CA VAL A 735 -13.43 16.90 35.16
C VAL A 735 -12.89 17.31 36.53
N ARG A 736 -11.57 17.49 36.66
CA ARG A 736 -10.97 18.00 37.92
C ARG A 736 -11.57 19.35 38.33
N ARG A 737 -11.77 20.29 37.39
CA ARG A 737 -12.37 21.60 37.69
C ARG A 737 -13.87 21.53 38.02
N ILE A 738 -14.61 20.54 37.52
CA ILE A 738 -16.00 20.27 37.94
C ILE A 738 -16.06 19.69 39.37
N ASN A 739 -15.06 18.89 39.74
CA ASN A 739 -14.95 18.26 41.07
C ASN A 739 -14.32 19.17 42.15
N ASP A 740 -13.69 20.28 41.76
CA ASP A 740 -12.79 21.10 42.60
C ASP A 740 -11.54 20.33 43.08
N GLU A 741 -11.04 19.41 42.24
CA GLU A 741 -9.85 18.59 42.48
C GLU A 741 -8.57 19.26 41.94
N PRO A 742 -7.42 19.19 42.65
CA PRO A 742 -6.15 19.73 42.18
C PRO A 742 -5.67 19.11 40.86
N PHE A 743 -5.23 19.96 39.93
CA PHE A 743 -4.82 19.56 38.58
C PHE A 743 -3.62 18.62 38.51
N ASP A 744 -2.70 18.74 39.46
CA ASP A 744 -1.40 18.06 39.44
C ASP A 744 -1.37 16.84 40.40
N VAL A 745 -2.55 16.39 40.87
CA VAL A 745 -2.74 15.22 41.76
C VAL A 745 -3.47 14.09 41.00
N PRO A 746 -2.98 12.83 41.00
CA PRO A 746 -3.66 11.68 40.41
C PRO A 746 -5.01 11.35 41.05
N SER A 747 -5.95 10.82 40.27
CA SER A 747 -7.23 10.30 40.76
C SER A 747 -7.01 9.09 41.67
N VAL A 748 -7.74 9.00 42.79
CA VAL A 748 -7.62 7.89 43.75
C VAL A 748 -8.91 7.06 43.82
N PRO A 749 -8.88 5.81 44.32
CA PRO A 749 -10.10 5.04 44.61
C PRO A 749 -11.00 5.80 45.59
N GLY A 750 -12.09 6.37 45.09
CA GLY A 750 -12.99 7.26 45.84
C GLY A 750 -13.10 8.70 45.29
N SER A 751 -12.24 9.11 44.35
CA SER A 751 -12.40 10.36 43.58
C SER A 751 -13.77 10.44 42.89
N ARG A 752 -14.30 11.65 42.71
CA ARG A 752 -15.67 11.84 42.24
C ARG A 752 -15.80 11.54 40.74
N ALA A 753 -16.66 10.58 40.39
CA ALA A 753 -16.95 10.29 38.99
C ALA A 753 -17.87 11.34 38.36
N VAL A 754 -17.57 11.74 37.12
CA VAL A 754 -18.36 12.66 36.29
C VAL A 754 -18.71 11.95 34.98
N THR A 755 -19.85 12.30 34.36
CA THR A 755 -20.27 11.77 33.06
C THR A 755 -20.19 12.84 31.98
N ILE A 756 -19.34 12.63 30.98
CA ILE A 756 -19.22 13.48 29.78
C ILE A 756 -20.03 12.86 28.64
N LYS A 757 -20.88 13.66 27.98
CA LYS A 757 -21.75 13.24 26.88
C LYS A 757 -21.18 13.66 25.52
N PHE A 758 -20.29 12.88 24.93
CA PHE A 758 -19.73 13.18 23.61
C PHE A 758 -20.79 13.05 22.51
N MET A 759 -20.76 13.94 21.52
CA MET A 759 -21.60 13.88 20.32
C MET A 759 -20.79 13.28 19.18
N ILE A 760 -21.19 12.10 18.72
CA ILE A 760 -20.48 11.30 17.72
C ILE A 760 -21.39 11.13 16.49
N PRO A 761 -20.94 11.40 15.25
CA PRO A 761 -21.74 11.11 14.05
C PRO A 761 -22.19 9.65 14.01
N ASN A 762 -23.44 9.37 13.66
CA ASN A 762 -24.00 8.00 13.68
C ASN A 762 -23.18 7.04 12.80
N SER A 763 -22.66 7.50 11.67
CA SER A 763 -21.73 6.77 10.78
C SER A 763 -20.40 6.36 11.44
N ARG A 764 -20.01 7.00 12.54
CA ARG A 764 -18.78 6.72 13.31
C ARG A 764 -19.05 6.10 14.70
N MET A 765 -20.30 6.07 15.15
CA MET A 765 -20.65 5.38 16.41
C MET A 765 -20.35 3.87 16.30
N GLY A 766 -20.45 3.29 15.11
CA GLY A 766 -20.14 1.87 14.88
C GLY A 766 -18.69 1.47 15.16
N SER A 767 -17.70 2.32 14.83
CA SER A 767 -16.29 2.01 15.09
C SER A 767 -15.92 2.10 16.57
N VAL A 768 -16.53 3.05 17.31
CA VAL A 768 -16.34 3.17 18.76
C VAL A 768 -17.00 2.01 19.53
N ILE A 769 -18.11 1.46 19.02
CA ILE A 769 -18.74 0.26 19.60
C ILE A 769 -17.95 -1.01 19.26
N GLY A 770 -17.58 -1.21 18.00
CA GLY A 770 -16.95 -2.43 17.50
C GLY A 770 -17.93 -3.60 17.31
N LYS A 771 -17.52 -4.63 16.55
CA LYS A 771 -18.34 -5.82 16.26
C LYS A 771 -18.68 -6.56 17.56
N GLY A 772 -19.97 -6.63 17.91
CA GLY A 772 -20.44 -7.22 19.17
C GLY A 772 -20.11 -6.41 20.43
N GLY A 773 -19.72 -5.13 20.30
CA GLY A 773 -19.33 -4.29 21.44
C GLY A 773 -17.88 -4.46 21.90
N SER A 774 -17.02 -5.08 21.07
CA SER A 774 -15.63 -5.37 21.43
C SER A 774 -14.81 -4.13 21.79
N LYS A 775 -14.80 -3.09 20.93
CA LYS A 775 -14.01 -1.87 21.17
C LYS A 775 -14.55 -1.00 22.30
N ILE A 776 -15.88 -0.87 22.46
CA ILE A 776 -16.41 -0.15 23.63
C ILE A 776 -16.10 -0.88 24.95
N LYS A 777 -15.98 -2.22 24.93
CA LYS A 777 -15.46 -2.97 26.08
C LYS A 777 -13.96 -2.70 26.30
N GLU A 778 -13.13 -2.82 25.28
CA GLU A 778 -11.68 -2.57 25.35
C GLU A 778 -11.35 -1.19 25.91
N ILE A 779 -12.07 -0.14 25.51
CA ILE A 779 -11.89 1.22 26.05
C ILE A 779 -12.25 1.28 27.54
N GLN A 780 -13.31 0.59 27.99
CA GLN A 780 -13.66 0.54 29.41
C GLN A 780 -12.59 -0.20 30.22
N ASP A 781 -12.15 -1.37 29.72
CA ASP A 781 -11.15 -2.21 30.39
C ASP A 781 -9.79 -1.48 30.48
N ALA A 782 -9.39 -0.70 29.47
CA ALA A 782 -8.13 0.05 29.44
C ALA A 782 -8.17 1.40 30.20
N SER A 783 -9.33 2.03 30.36
CA SER A 783 -9.47 3.35 31.02
C SER A 783 -10.02 3.30 32.44
N GLY A 784 -10.71 2.22 32.82
CA GLY A 784 -11.52 2.18 34.04
C GLY A 784 -12.78 3.05 34.00
N ALA A 785 -13.07 3.73 32.89
CA ALA A 785 -14.32 4.46 32.69
C ALA A 785 -15.43 3.51 32.23
N ARG A 786 -16.69 3.89 32.47
CA ARG A 786 -17.87 3.21 31.91
C ARG A 786 -18.38 3.97 30.68
N LEU A 787 -18.57 3.28 29.57
CA LEU A 787 -19.00 3.86 28.29
C LEU A 787 -20.39 3.32 27.90
N ASN A 788 -21.26 4.20 27.40
CA ASN A 788 -22.60 3.84 26.94
C ASN A 788 -23.03 4.69 25.73
N ALA A 789 -23.38 4.03 24.60
CA ALA A 789 -23.82 4.69 23.38
C ALA A 789 -25.35 4.73 23.27
N SER A 790 -25.94 5.90 23.03
CA SER A 790 -27.39 6.05 22.85
C SER A 790 -27.87 5.32 21.59
N GLU A 791 -29.01 4.62 21.67
CA GLU A 791 -29.58 3.92 20.51
C GLU A 791 -30.05 4.92 19.42
N GLY A 792 -30.73 5.99 19.83
CA GLY A 792 -31.23 7.05 18.95
C GLY A 792 -30.25 8.20 18.71
N MET A 793 -30.46 8.91 17.59
CA MET A 793 -29.80 10.18 17.24
C MET A 793 -30.41 11.37 18.00
N LEU A 794 -29.66 12.45 18.12
CA LEU A 794 -30.11 13.72 18.70
C LEU A 794 -31.17 14.39 17.80
N PRO A 795 -32.21 15.03 18.37
CA PRO A 795 -33.29 15.64 17.57
C PRO A 795 -32.78 16.67 16.54
N GLY A 796 -33.05 16.42 15.26
CA GLY A 796 -32.64 17.30 14.16
C GLY A 796 -31.18 17.15 13.69
N SER A 797 -30.46 16.12 14.15
CA SER A 797 -29.06 15.88 13.82
C SER A 797 -28.78 14.43 13.43
N THR A 798 -27.65 14.21 12.74
CA THR A 798 -27.08 12.89 12.47
C THR A 798 -26.13 12.39 13.57
N GLU A 799 -26.01 13.12 14.69
CA GLU A 799 -25.14 12.77 15.83
C GLU A 799 -25.88 11.92 16.88
N ARG A 800 -25.16 11.00 17.55
CA ARG A 800 -25.60 10.18 18.69
C ARG A 800 -24.75 10.53 19.92
N VAL A 801 -25.26 10.24 21.11
CA VAL A 801 -24.54 10.51 22.37
C VAL A 801 -23.74 9.28 22.80
N LEU A 802 -22.45 9.47 23.04
CA LEU A 802 -21.62 8.53 23.80
C LEU A 802 -21.41 9.11 25.20
N SER A 803 -21.99 8.47 26.21
CA SER A 803 -21.80 8.83 27.61
C SER A 803 -20.57 8.10 28.15
N VAL A 804 -19.61 8.84 28.69
CA VAL A 804 -18.37 8.32 29.29
C VAL A 804 -18.33 8.77 30.74
N ALA A 805 -18.35 7.83 31.67
CA ALA A 805 -18.47 8.08 33.11
C ALA A 805 -17.27 7.53 33.88
N GLY A 806 -16.58 8.37 34.67
CA GLY A 806 -15.38 7.97 35.40
C GLY A 806 -14.75 9.12 36.19
N VAL A 807 -13.67 8.82 36.89
CA VAL A 807 -12.78 9.83 37.51
C VAL A 807 -11.97 10.57 36.44
N ALA A 808 -11.32 11.68 36.80
CA ALA A 808 -10.68 12.56 35.83
C ALA A 808 -9.66 11.86 34.91
N ASP A 809 -8.83 10.97 35.44
CA ASP A 809 -7.83 10.25 34.63
C ASP A 809 -8.46 9.13 33.79
N ALA A 810 -9.53 8.50 34.27
CA ALA A 810 -10.31 7.55 33.48
C ALA A 810 -10.99 8.24 32.28
N ILE A 811 -11.51 9.46 32.48
CA ILE A 811 -12.05 10.29 31.39
C ILE A 811 -10.95 10.72 30.41
N HIS A 812 -9.76 11.11 30.90
CA HIS A 812 -8.60 11.43 30.06
C HIS A 812 -8.22 10.24 29.16
N ILE A 813 -7.99 9.06 29.73
CA ILE A 813 -7.60 7.84 29.00
C ILE A 813 -8.71 7.39 28.03
N ALA A 814 -9.97 7.36 28.47
CA ALA A 814 -11.09 7.01 27.59
C ALA A 814 -11.22 7.99 26.41
N THR A 815 -11.04 9.29 26.64
CA THR A 815 -11.09 10.31 25.58
C THR A 815 -9.96 10.14 24.57
N TYR A 816 -8.76 9.74 25.00
CA TYR A 816 -7.65 9.42 24.10
C TYR A 816 -8.04 8.27 23.15
N TYR A 817 -8.44 7.11 23.68
CA TYR A 817 -8.83 5.96 22.86
C TYR A 817 -10.03 6.23 21.94
N ILE A 818 -11.06 6.92 22.44
CA ILE A 818 -12.20 7.36 21.62
C ILE A 818 -11.71 8.27 20.47
N GLY A 819 -10.82 9.21 20.77
CA GLY A 819 -10.26 10.13 19.78
C GLY A 819 -9.46 9.41 18.69
N THR A 820 -8.58 8.47 19.05
CA THR A 820 -7.85 7.61 18.10
C THR A 820 -8.81 6.92 17.12
N ILE A 821 -9.84 6.23 17.64
CA ILE A 821 -10.83 5.51 16.82
C ILE A 821 -11.62 6.46 15.91
N LEU A 822 -11.90 7.70 16.35
CA LEU A 822 -12.59 8.71 15.56
C LEU A 822 -11.71 9.34 14.48
N ILE A 823 -10.39 9.44 14.70
CA ILE A 823 -9.42 9.86 13.69
C ILE A 823 -9.31 8.78 12.61
N GLU A 824 -9.07 7.52 12.97
CA GLU A 824 -9.04 6.43 11.99
C GLU A 824 -10.37 6.30 11.20
N ALA A 825 -11.52 6.49 11.87
CA ALA A 825 -12.83 6.48 11.21
C ALA A 825 -13.14 7.76 10.40
N GLN A 826 -12.34 8.81 10.54
CA GLN A 826 -12.33 9.99 9.69
C GLN A 826 -11.43 9.77 8.45
N GLU A 827 -10.34 9.03 8.60
CA GLU A 827 -9.44 8.63 7.50
C GLU A 827 -10.11 7.61 6.56
N ARG A 828 -10.75 6.55 7.11
CA ARG A 828 -11.42 5.50 6.33
C ARG A 828 -12.68 5.97 5.56
N MET A 829 -13.24 7.14 5.89
CA MET A 829 -14.43 7.72 5.23
C MET A 829 -14.41 9.26 5.21
N PRO A 830 -13.75 9.88 4.21
CA PRO A 830 -13.73 11.33 4.05
C PRO A 830 -15.08 11.90 3.57
N SER A 831 -15.70 12.71 4.43
CA SER A 831 -16.79 13.67 4.16
C SER A 831 -18.06 13.18 3.42
N SER A 832 -19.17 13.16 4.17
CA SER A 832 -20.51 13.49 3.65
C SER A 832 -21.08 14.65 4.46
N SER A 833 -22.09 15.36 3.92
CA SER A 833 -22.61 16.60 4.54
C SER A 833 -23.43 16.31 5.81
N PHE A 834 -22.84 16.52 7.00
CA PHE A 834 -23.48 16.19 8.28
C PHE A 834 -24.31 17.35 8.87
N SER A 835 -25.56 17.07 9.28
CA SER A 835 -26.39 18.03 10.03
C SER A 835 -25.96 18.06 11.50
N THR A 836 -25.18 19.08 11.86
CA THR A 836 -24.64 19.32 13.21
C THR A 836 -25.74 19.73 14.19
N TYR A 837 -25.82 19.08 15.36
CA TYR A 837 -26.78 19.45 16.40
C TYR A 837 -26.55 20.88 16.91
N ARG A 838 -27.62 21.68 16.89
CA ARG A 838 -27.75 22.97 17.56
C ARG A 838 -29.02 22.94 18.43
N PRO A 839 -28.98 23.35 19.71
CA PRO A 839 -30.18 23.38 20.53
C PRO A 839 -31.10 24.52 20.06
N SER A 840 -32.41 24.26 19.98
CA SER A 840 -33.39 25.21 19.43
C SER A 840 -34.52 25.49 20.41
N SER A 841 -34.86 26.77 20.59
CA SER A 841 -35.94 27.24 21.44
C SER A 841 -37.28 27.19 20.70
N ASN A 842 -37.94 26.02 20.71
CA ASN A 842 -39.28 25.88 20.11
C ASN A 842 -40.24 25.08 21.01
N SER A 843 -40.76 25.76 22.05
CA SER A 843 -41.88 25.25 22.83
C SER A 843 -43.14 25.21 21.96
N ARG A 844 -43.63 24.00 21.67
CA ARG A 844 -44.91 23.81 20.98
C ARG A 844 -46.05 24.38 21.83
N ARG A 845 -46.80 25.35 21.29
CA ARG A 845 -48.18 25.64 21.71
C ARG A 845 -49.15 25.29 20.57
N PRO A 846 -50.40 24.89 20.86
CA PRO A 846 -51.33 24.45 19.82
C PRO A 846 -51.83 25.62 18.97
N THR A 847 -51.91 25.41 17.65
CA THR A 847 -52.53 26.36 16.71
C THR A 847 -54.05 26.27 16.80
N HIS A 848 -54.71 27.39 17.12
CA HIS A 848 -56.15 27.53 16.91
C HIS A 848 -56.43 28.19 15.54
N ASN A 849 -57.65 28.02 15.02
CA ASN A 849 -58.02 28.36 13.63
C ASN A 849 -58.30 29.86 13.39
N SER A 850 -58.44 30.25 12.11
CA SER A 850 -58.71 31.58 11.51
C SER A 850 -57.54 32.59 11.51
N GLY A 851 -57.39 33.50 10.54
CA GLY A 851 -58.06 33.65 9.23
C GLY A 851 -58.44 35.10 8.87
N GLY A 852 -57.88 35.71 7.81
CA GLY A 852 -58.34 37.01 7.32
C GLY A 852 -57.32 37.86 6.53
N SER A 853 -57.80 38.44 5.44
CA SER A 853 -57.14 39.24 4.38
C SER A 853 -56.67 40.67 4.73
N GLY A 854 -55.80 41.24 3.86
CA GLY A 854 -55.61 42.70 3.65
C GLY A 854 -54.41 43.35 4.37
N GLY A 855 -53.85 44.49 3.92
CA GLY A 855 -54.06 45.22 2.64
C GLY A 855 -53.63 46.71 2.70
N GLY A 856 -52.72 47.16 1.81
CA GLY A 856 -52.24 48.56 1.71
C GLY A 856 -51.21 48.99 2.78
N GLY A 857 -50.47 50.10 2.66
CA GLY A 857 -50.32 51.03 1.53
C GLY A 857 -50.28 52.52 1.97
N GLY A 858 -49.12 53.18 1.95
CA GLY A 858 -48.99 54.61 2.28
C GLY A 858 -47.53 55.14 2.25
N SER A 859 -47.34 56.43 1.95
CA SER A 859 -46.01 57.07 1.75
C SER A 859 -46.06 58.58 2.05
N SER A 860 -44.94 59.17 2.53
CA SER A 860 -44.62 60.61 2.40
C SER A 860 -43.15 60.94 2.78
N TYR A 861 -42.69 62.11 2.32
CA TYR A 861 -41.29 62.58 2.31
C TYR A 861 -40.94 63.54 3.47
N ILE A 862 -39.64 63.69 3.78
CA ILE A 862 -38.81 64.92 3.55
C ILE A 862 -37.33 64.69 3.99
N PRO A 863 -36.29 65.35 3.40
CA PRO A 863 -34.93 64.75 3.30
C PRO A 863 -33.76 65.53 3.95
N GLY A 864 -32.56 64.91 4.02
CA GLY A 864 -31.29 65.59 4.32
C GLY A 864 -30.01 64.72 4.27
N TYR A 865 -29.14 64.98 3.29
CA TYR A 865 -27.67 64.72 3.21
C TYR A 865 -27.03 63.33 3.46
N SER A 866 -26.49 62.75 2.37
CA SER A 866 -25.12 62.16 2.17
C SER A 866 -24.31 61.54 3.33
N HIS A 867 -23.53 60.45 3.17
CA HIS A 867 -23.12 59.68 1.97
C HIS A 867 -22.49 58.33 2.38
N GLN A 868 -22.90 57.21 1.76
CA GLN A 868 -22.02 56.07 1.39
C GLN A 868 -22.81 55.10 0.49
N ILE A 869 -22.16 54.50 -0.51
CA ILE A 869 -22.84 53.68 -1.54
C ILE A 869 -22.56 52.19 -1.29
N HIS A 870 -23.62 51.39 -1.18
CA HIS A 870 -23.58 49.95 -1.37
C HIS A 870 -23.97 49.60 -2.81
N GLY A 871 -23.32 48.61 -3.40
CA GLY A 871 -23.71 48.04 -4.70
C GLY A 871 -24.98 47.19 -4.61
N PRO A 872 -25.65 46.93 -5.75
CA PRO A 872 -26.90 46.15 -5.78
C PRO A 872 -26.65 44.65 -5.54
N PRO A 873 -27.62 43.93 -4.93
CA PRO A 873 -27.51 42.49 -4.73
C PRO A 873 -27.64 41.72 -6.06
N HIS A 874 -26.66 40.88 -6.37
CA HIS A 874 -26.70 39.99 -7.53
C HIS A 874 -27.87 39.00 -7.43
N HIS A 875 -28.70 38.93 -8.47
CA HIS A 875 -29.59 37.80 -8.67
C HIS A 875 -28.78 36.57 -9.08
N ASN A 876 -28.91 35.48 -8.32
CA ASN A 876 -28.59 34.16 -8.85
C ASN A 876 -29.62 33.78 -9.93
N PRO A 877 -29.22 33.16 -11.05
CA PRO A 877 -30.17 32.55 -11.98
C PRO A 877 -30.91 31.40 -11.28
N PRO A 878 -32.20 31.15 -11.59
CA PRO A 878 -32.95 30.07 -10.97
C PRO A 878 -32.37 28.71 -11.39
N GLN A 879 -31.89 27.94 -10.42
CA GLN A 879 -31.40 26.58 -10.62
C GLN A 879 -32.53 25.69 -11.18
N GLN A 880 -32.36 25.16 -12.40
CA GLN A 880 -33.36 24.31 -13.03
C GLN A 880 -33.63 23.04 -12.22
N LEU A 881 -34.89 22.86 -11.82
CA LEU A 881 -35.35 21.61 -11.23
C LEU A 881 -35.32 20.51 -12.30
N GLN A 882 -34.54 19.46 -12.03
CA GLN A 882 -34.53 18.26 -12.86
C GLN A 882 -35.66 17.31 -12.44
N THR A 883 -35.92 16.29 -13.25
CA THR A 883 -36.86 15.21 -12.91
C THR A 883 -36.27 13.86 -13.31
N GLN A 884 -36.20 12.93 -12.37
CA GLN A 884 -35.79 11.54 -12.59
C GLN A 884 -36.99 10.60 -12.44
N GLN A 885 -36.98 9.51 -13.20
CA GLN A 885 -37.97 8.43 -13.13
C GLN A 885 -37.26 7.15 -12.66
N ILE A 886 -37.90 6.40 -11.76
CA ILE A 886 -37.49 5.05 -11.36
C ILE A 886 -38.71 4.13 -11.32
N TYR A 887 -38.50 2.83 -11.56
CA TYR A 887 -39.53 1.80 -11.48
C TYR A 887 -39.34 0.96 -10.21
N ILE A 888 -40.45 0.59 -9.57
CA ILE A 888 -40.45 -0.13 -8.29
C ILE A 888 -41.52 -1.23 -8.33
N PRO A 889 -41.19 -2.49 -7.95
CA PRO A 889 -42.15 -3.58 -7.88
C PRO A 889 -43.41 -3.27 -7.03
N ASN A 890 -44.56 -3.73 -7.51
CA ASN A 890 -45.89 -3.46 -6.92
C ASN A 890 -46.03 -3.93 -5.46
N ASP A 891 -45.39 -5.04 -5.11
CA ASP A 891 -45.35 -5.64 -3.77
C ASP A 891 -44.48 -4.82 -2.80
N LEU A 892 -43.35 -4.27 -3.29
CA LEU A 892 -42.42 -3.51 -2.47
C LEU A 892 -42.83 -2.04 -2.26
N VAL A 893 -43.64 -1.45 -3.15
CA VAL A 893 -44.02 -0.02 -3.03
C VAL A 893 -44.71 0.33 -1.70
N GLY A 894 -45.35 -0.64 -1.05
CA GLY A 894 -45.97 -0.47 0.27
C GLY A 894 -44.97 -0.15 1.39
N CYS A 895 -43.73 -0.66 1.31
CA CYS A 895 -42.69 -0.42 2.32
C CYS A 895 -42.07 0.98 2.24
N ILE A 896 -42.17 1.62 1.06
CA ILE A 896 -41.80 3.00 0.78
C ILE A 896 -42.90 3.97 1.21
N ILE A 897 -44.17 3.70 0.84
CA ILE A 897 -45.30 4.57 1.18
C ILE A 897 -45.47 4.60 2.71
N GLY A 898 -45.47 3.43 3.35
CA GLY A 898 -45.74 3.28 4.78
C GLY A 898 -47.21 3.53 5.15
N LYS A 899 -47.60 3.16 6.38
CA LYS A 899 -48.98 3.36 6.85
C LYS A 899 -49.34 4.85 6.81
N GLY A 900 -50.42 5.20 6.11
CA GLY A 900 -50.86 6.60 5.94
C GLY A 900 -49.90 7.49 5.13
N GLY A 901 -49.01 6.92 4.33
CA GLY A 901 -48.01 7.70 3.57
C GLY A 901 -46.87 8.27 4.42
N SER A 902 -46.73 7.82 5.67
CA SER A 902 -45.76 8.36 6.62
C SER A 902 -44.31 8.30 6.12
N LYS A 903 -43.91 7.18 5.51
CA LYS A 903 -42.52 6.96 5.09
C LYS A 903 -42.18 7.70 3.79
N ILE A 904 -43.09 7.79 2.83
CA ILE A 904 -42.85 8.61 1.64
C ILE A 904 -42.83 10.11 1.97
N ASN A 905 -43.62 10.56 2.96
CA ASN A 905 -43.56 11.94 3.46
C ASN A 905 -42.25 12.25 4.22
N GLU A 906 -41.74 11.30 4.99
CA GLU A 906 -40.42 11.37 5.63
C GLU A 906 -39.30 11.49 4.59
N ILE A 907 -39.30 10.65 3.53
CA ILE A 907 -38.32 10.72 2.43
C ILE A 907 -38.42 12.07 1.69
N ARG A 908 -39.63 12.53 1.32
CA ARG A 908 -39.86 13.85 0.70
C ARG A 908 -39.32 15.00 1.56
N HIS A 909 -39.50 14.93 2.88
CA HIS A 909 -39.03 15.96 3.81
C HIS A 909 -37.51 15.95 3.97
N MET A 910 -36.90 14.75 4.09
CA MET A 910 -35.44 14.61 4.16
C MET A 910 -34.76 15.06 2.87
N SER A 911 -35.24 14.62 1.71
CA SER A 911 -34.61 14.91 0.41
C SER A 911 -34.88 16.32 -0.11
N ALA A 912 -35.92 16.99 0.40
CA ALA A 912 -36.49 18.20 -0.19
C ALA A 912 -36.78 18.06 -1.70
N SER A 913 -37.42 16.94 -2.07
CA SER A 913 -37.81 16.60 -3.45
C SER A 913 -39.31 16.32 -3.55
N GLN A 914 -39.93 16.71 -4.67
CA GLN A 914 -41.30 16.31 -4.98
C GLN A 914 -41.29 14.89 -5.54
N ILE A 915 -41.72 13.92 -4.74
CA ILE A 915 -41.79 12.50 -5.14
C ILE A 915 -43.25 12.11 -5.37
N LYS A 916 -43.60 11.73 -6.60
CA LYS A 916 -44.95 11.27 -7.00
C LYS A 916 -44.88 9.82 -7.47
N ILE A 917 -45.55 8.94 -6.73
CA ILE A 917 -45.75 7.53 -7.09
C ILE A 917 -47.03 7.45 -7.92
N MET A 918 -46.98 6.77 -9.07
CA MET A 918 -48.12 6.62 -9.96
C MET A 918 -48.98 5.39 -9.60
N GLU A 919 -50.17 5.32 -10.17
CA GLU A 919 -51.05 4.15 -10.07
C GLU A 919 -50.53 2.99 -10.96
N PRO A 920 -50.86 1.72 -10.66
CA PRO A 920 -50.49 0.58 -11.50
C PRO A 920 -50.93 0.77 -12.95
N GLY A 921 -50.08 0.41 -13.91
CA GLY A 921 -50.37 0.53 -15.35
C GLY A 921 -50.18 1.93 -15.96
N ALA A 922 -49.79 2.94 -15.17
CA ALA A 922 -49.45 4.27 -15.71
C ALA A 922 -48.11 4.22 -16.49
N THR A 923 -48.20 4.17 -17.82
CA THR A 923 -47.03 4.09 -18.72
C THR A 923 -46.23 5.39 -18.75
N GLY A 924 -44.95 5.32 -18.39
CA GLY A 924 -43.98 6.38 -18.64
C GLY A 924 -43.55 6.40 -20.10
N VAL A 925 -43.36 7.60 -20.66
CA VAL A 925 -42.71 7.78 -21.97
C VAL A 925 -41.20 7.67 -21.76
N GLY A 926 -40.58 6.62 -22.28
CA GLY A 926 -39.13 6.46 -22.22
C GLY A 926 -38.38 7.49 -23.10
N PRO A 927 -37.05 7.63 -22.95
CA PRO A 927 -36.25 8.61 -23.71
C PRO A 927 -36.40 8.53 -25.24
N ASN A 928 -36.75 7.35 -25.76
CA ASN A 928 -36.94 7.07 -27.18
C ASN A 928 -38.42 6.94 -27.60
N GLY A 929 -39.37 7.40 -26.78
CA GLY A 929 -40.81 7.45 -27.12
C GLY A 929 -41.60 6.13 -26.97
N ALA A 930 -40.96 5.02 -26.60
CA ALA A 930 -41.65 3.76 -26.32
C ALA A 930 -42.30 3.73 -24.92
N PRO A 931 -43.45 3.04 -24.73
CA PRO A 931 -44.07 2.85 -23.42
C PRO A 931 -43.24 1.86 -22.58
N GLY A 932 -42.65 2.35 -21.48
CA GLY A 932 -41.64 1.60 -20.71
C GLY A 932 -42.10 1.19 -19.32
N GLY A 933 -43.03 0.24 -19.19
CA GLY A 933 -43.40 -0.33 -17.90
C GLY A 933 -43.93 -1.76 -18.02
N SER A 934 -43.43 -2.67 -17.19
CA SER A 934 -43.97 -4.04 -17.08
C SER A 934 -45.20 -4.07 -16.15
N GLU A 935 -46.06 -5.08 -16.28
CA GLU A 935 -47.27 -5.22 -15.43
C GLU A 935 -46.93 -5.41 -13.93
N GLY A 936 -45.67 -5.71 -13.59
CA GLY A 936 -45.21 -5.90 -12.22
C GLY A 936 -44.85 -4.60 -11.47
N GLU A 937 -44.73 -3.45 -12.14
CA GLU A 937 -44.03 -2.28 -11.59
C GLU A 937 -44.90 -1.01 -11.47
N ARG A 938 -44.43 -0.05 -10.65
CA ARG A 938 -44.96 1.32 -10.60
C ARG A 938 -43.86 2.34 -10.88
N LEU A 939 -44.20 3.33 -11.71
CA LEU A 939 -43.40 4.52 -11.95
C LEU A 939 -43.41 5.43 -10.71
N VAL A 940 -42.22 5.85 -10.27
CA VAL A 940 -42.00 6.91 -9.29
C VAL A 940 -41.23 8.04 -9.95
N VAL A 941 -41.81 9.24 -9.91
CA VAL A 941 -41.25 10.47 -10.49
C VAL A 941 -40.72 11.35 -9.36
N ILE A 942 -39.47 11.80 -9.49
CA ILE A 942 -38.75 12.58 -8.47
C ILE A 942 -38.28 13.89 -9.11
N THR A 943 -38.87 15.01 -8.69
CA THR A 943 -38.52 16.36 -9.18
C THR A 943 -37.83 17.17 -8.08
N GLY A 944 -36.70 17.81 -8.38
CA GLY A 944 -35.88 18.52 -7.39
C GLY A 944 -34.59 19.11 -7.96
N GLN A 945 -33.72 19.61 -7.08
CA GLN A 945 -32.32 19.89 -7.45
C GLN A 945 -31.53 18.58 -7.60
N PRO A 946 -30.45 18.50 -8.40
CA PRO A 946 -29.75 17.24 -8.67
C PRO A 946 -29.33 16.46 -7.41
N ALA A 947 -28.75 17.14 -6.41
CA ALA A 947 -28.39 16.53 -5.13
C ALA A 947 -29.61 16.03 -4.32
N ASN A 948 -30.72 16.78 -4.34
CA ASN A 948 -31.98 16.40 -3.70
C ASN A 948 -32.59 15.15 -4.36
N ILE A 949 -32.48 15.03 -5.70
CA ILE A 949 -32.92 13.86 -6.45
C ILE A 949 -32.05 12.65 -6.08
N GLN A 950 -30.72 12.78 -6.09
CA GLN A 950 -29.81 11.71 -5.69
C GLN A 950 -30.08 11.22 -4.26
N MET A 951 -30.30 12.13 -3.31
CA MET A 951 -30.63 11.76 -1.93
C MET A 951 -32.01 11.10 -1.79
N ALA A 952 -33.01 11.55 -2.57
CA ALA A 952 -34.31 10.86 -2.65
C ALA A 952 -34.18 9.43 -3.17
N VAL A 953 -33.41 9.24 -4.24
CA VAL A 953 -33.14 7.94 -4.86
C VAL A 953 -32.42 7.00 -3.90
N GLN A 954 -31.38 7.48 -3.20
CA GLN A 954 -30.67 6.71 -2.17
C GLN A 954 -31.59 6.28 -1.02
N LEU A 955 -32.43 7.19 -0.49
CA LEU A 955 -33.39 6.88 0.57
C LEU A 955 -34.44 5.85 0.15
N LEU A 956 -34.89 5.89 -1.11
CA LEU A 956 -35.82 4.93 -1.69
C LEU A 956 -35.18 3.54 -1.84
N TYR A 957 -33.98 3.43 -2.43
CA TYR A 957 -33.26 2.16 -2.56
C TYR A 957 -32.88 1.56 -1.21
N HIS A 958 -32.39 2.36 -0.26
CA HIS A 958 -32.07 1.89 1.08
C HIS A 958 -33.30 1.31 1.79
N ARG A 959 -34.49 1.87 1.56
CA ARG A 959 -35.74 1.36 2.13
C ARG A 959 -36.21 0.05 1.47
N LEU A 960 -36.01 -0.11 0.16
CA LEU A 960 -36.26 -1.37 -0.55
C LEU A 960 -35.37 -2.50 -0.03
N GLU A 961 -34.06 -2.23 0.10
CA GLU A 961 -33.08 -3.22 0.56
C GLU A 961 -33.33 -3.65 2.01
N GLN A 962 -33.71 -2.74 2.90
CA GLN A 962 -34.16 -3.09 4.27
C GLN A 962 -35.33 -4.07 4.28
N GLU A 963 -36.32 -3.91 3.40
CA GLU A 963 -37.49 -4.80 3.36
C GLU A 963 -37.15 -6.14 2.69
N LYS A 964 -36.29 -6.16 1.67
CA LYS A 964 -35.75 -7.37 1.03
C LYS A 964 -34.98 -8.24 2.03
N GLN A 965 -34.08 -7.64 2.82
CA GLN A 965 -33.34 -8.34 3.88
C GLN A 965 -34.26 -8.89 4.98
N LYS A 966 -35.35 -8.18 5.29
CA LYS A 966 -36.38 -8.63 6.24
C LYS A 966 -37.20 -9.81 5.68
N GLN A 967 -37.54 -9.80 4.39
CA GLN A 967 -38.20 -10.93 3.73
C GLN A 967 -37.30 -12.18 3.69
N LEU A 968 -36.01 -12.02 3.35
CA LEU A 968 -35.02 -13.12 3.37
C LEU A 968 -34.90 -13.76 4.76
N ARG A 969 -34.83 -12.95 5.83
CA ARG A 969 -34.81 -13.46 7.22
C ARG A 969 -36.10 -14.19 7.60
N ALA A 970 -37.26 -13.70 7.16
CA ALA A 970 -38.53 -14.38 7.39
C ALA A 970 -38.61 -15.73 6.68
N GLN A 971 -38.10 -15.83 5.45
CA GLN A 971 -38.01 -17.10 4.72
C GLN A 971 -37.08 -18.09 5.43
N GLN A 972 -35.89 -17.65 5.88
CA GLN A 972 -34.95 -18.48 6.65
C GLN A 972 -35.49 -18.97 8.00
N GLN A 973 -36.41 -18.21 8.62
CA GLN A 973 -37.12 -18.62 9.85
C GLN A 973 -38.30 -19.58 9.55
N SER A 974 -38.90 -19.52 8.35
CA SER A 974 -39.96 -20.44 7.95
C SER A 974 -39.46 -21.85 7.61
N SER A 975 -38.20 -22.00 7.18
CA SER A 975 -37.60 -23.29 6.82
C SER A 975 -37.00 -24.08 8.00
N THR A 976 -37.07 -23.54 9.22
CA THR A 976 -36.42 -24.12 10.42
C THR A 976 -37.42 -24.58 11.51
N SER A 977 -38.70 -24.76 11.15
CA SER A 977 -39.73 -25.35 12.01
C SER A 977 -39.86 -26.86 11.77
N PRO A 978 -39.67 -27.74 12.79
CA PRO A 978 -39.82 -29.19 12.61
C PRO A 978 -41.29 -29.60 12.47
N SER A 979 -41.58 -30.52 11.55
CA SER A 979 -42.88 -31.18 11.45
C SER A 979 -43.17 -32.03 12.69
N SER A 980 -44.36 -31.85 13.26
CA SER A 980 -44.94 -32.75 14.29
C SER A 980 -45.73 -33.89 13.64
#